data_AF-A0A1F9AJ36-F1
#
_entry.id   AF-A0A1F9AJ36-F1
#
_cell.length_a   1.000
_cell.length_b   1.000
_cell.length_c   1.000
_cell.angle_alpha   90.00
_cell.angle_beta   90.00
_cell.angle_gamma   90.00
#
_symmetry.space_group_name_H-M   'P 1'
#
loop_
_entity.id
_entity.type
_entity.pdbx_description
1 polymer ?
#
loop_
_entity_poly.entity_id
_entity_poly.type
_entity_poly.pdbx_seq_one_letter_code
_entity_poly.pdbx_strand_id
1 'polypeptide(L)'
;MSAMNQETIDQIVSSSVPERLSLEGKAPITDDHVAHIIQLAQWGQTCLGADHLLLPEVNGNLSKIVAGVIRELNILFVVSKPSRNEDQESLLEKVHFRQYAYEVLLEMTLSFYGLESRWLDEDEKSQCLHTIPNTLSEWENLEKIEGKISIASAVLKKWLAKMKRVQKGNSMGAKSASRIEVGLDVQKNLLTRFLEKAEVEIKGNIYYQMVKEGKCKFGNDYALGLRWLRHLGYEQVSTNPVLAARAHQDDPDLALLFREELKHHPQAEQWSRNPAAHGDEIALFATLLALWDNLHVFRPLFFNLRQASGGGVVSFQLNPNIAHLIEESIRDVFKAFFLASENLYLYDRYLLAGYRIDGERGRPNMVIKVAATTPAARVITQTINAFGFGSNITIDYTVSQEATLILDEMDGMAKAVRKGIPPTQLYMTNMGGRLESHLREVKLEELFRELKKKIGEQKAAEKLQRLSEANGTKDKVIAAKTFEEKVWAATRFAHGQKAIDQAISEALEEVASKESLRDWEGAISRAGTLVARRVWGIFFSDKNRDRWISYLMKKHDLTQDQARLIMDRIHCLPASKRKPFDTFWTLASRNLVHTEFPDHQENVRKMAEDPKFSLKDYDESIRHAFPSDILERLNQMEDFRKAYDINSELAEIFTAVGIPEDFGLRGLKPSDWPDFGPVQKTLSEFKAAYDTFQKEMISLSWDGSRSGRNV
;
A
#
# COMPACT_ATOMS: atom_id res chain seq x y z
N MET A 1 -25.11 37.95 -12.87
CA MET A 1 -24.06 36.92 -12.97
C MET A 1 -22.83 37.43 -12.24
N SER A 2 -22.28 36.66 -11.30
CA SER A 2 -21.01 36.95 -10.64
C SER A 2 -19.94 37.19 -11.71
N ALA A 3 -19.09 38.21 -11.54
CA ALA A 3 -18.01 38.48 -12.49
C ALA A 3 -17.04 37.29 -12.51
N MET A 4 -16.80 36.69 -13.68
CA MET A 4 -15.80 35.62 -13.87
C MET A 4 -14.45 36.06 -13.28
N ASN A 5 -14.11 35.46 -12.14
CA ASN A 5 -12.96 35.77 -11.31
C ASN A 5 -12.19 34.47 -10.98
N GLN A 6 -11.02 34.59 -10.38
CA GLN A 6 -10.18 33.43 -10.08
C GLN A 6 -10.88 32.43 -9.15
N GLU A 7 -11.67 32.90 -8.18
CA GLU A 7 -12.40 32.05 -7.24
C GLU A 7 -13.43 31.16 -7.97
N THR A 8 -14.11 31.70 -8.98
CA THR A 8 -15.03 30.94 -9.82
C THR A 8 -14.30 29.84 -10.58
N ILE A 9 -13.13 30.14 -11.16
CA ILE A 9 -12.30 29.15 -11.85
C ILE A 9 -11.78 28.07 -10.88
N ASP A 10 -11.31 28.47 -9.71
CA ASP A 10 -10.86 27.54 -8.66
C ASP A 10 -12.00 26.58 -8.25
N GLN A 11 -13.25 27.07 -8.15
CA GLN A 11 -14.43 26.25 -7.84
C GLN A 11 -14.80 25.28 -8.98
N ILE A 12 -14.80 25.74 -10.23
CA ILE A 12 -15.08 24.88 -11.40
C ILE A 12 -14.03 23.75 -11.45
N VAL A 13 -12.75 24.09 -11.42
CA VAL A 13 -11.66 23.11 -11.50
C VAL A 13 -11.68 22.13 -10.33
N SER A 14 -11.91 22.61 -9.10
CA SER A 14 -11.94 21.74 -7.92
C SER A 14 -13.14 20.80 -7.84
N SER A 15 -14.25 21.13 -8.50
CA SER A 15 -15.47 20.31 -8.54
C SER A 15 -15.57 19.40 -9.77
N SER A 16 -14.62 19.47 -10.70
CA SER A 16 -14.59 18.62 -11.90
C SER A 16 -14.51 17.13 -11.57
N VAL A 17 -15.35 16.34 -12.24
CA VAL A 17 -15.39 14.88 -12.15
C VAL A 17 -15.27 14.30 -13.57
N PRO A 18 -14.36 13.35 -13.82
CA PRO A 18 -14.26 12.69 -15.12
C PRO A 18 -15.56 11.99 -15.50
N GLU A 19 -15.89 11.97 -16.78
CA GLU A 19 -17.05 11.22 -17.28
C GLU A 19 -16.83 9.71 -17.08
N ARG A 20 -17.89 8.98 -16.73
CA ARG A 20 -17.84 7.52 -16.57
C ARG A 20 -17.51 6.85 -17.91
N LEU A 21 -16.58 5.91 -17.89
CA LEU A 21 -16.28 5.05 -19.04
C LEU A 21 -17.52 4.20 -19.39
N SER A 22 -17.78 3.99 -20.68
CA SER A 22 -18.88 3.16 -21.17
C SER A 22 -18.62 2.70 -22.61
N LEU A 23 -18.86 1.43 -22.92
CA LEU A 23 -18.78 0.97 -24.31
C LEU A 23 -19.97 1.44 -25.15
N GLU A 24 -21.07 1.84 -24.53
CA GLU A 24 -22.26 2.34 -25.22
C GLU A 24 -22.05 3.80 -25.61
N GLY A 25 -21.97 4.06 -26.92
CA GLY A 25 -21.78 5.41 -27.48
C GLY A 25 -20.38 6.03 -27.28
N LYS A 26 -19.48 5.37 -26.54
CA LYS A 26 -18.15 5.90 -26.16
C LYS A 26 -17.03 4.86 -26.33
N ALA A 27 -17.02 4.13 -27.45
CA ALA A 27 -16.02 3.09 -27.69
C ALA A 27 -14.58 3.68 -27.80
N PRO A 28 -13.56 2.95 -27.31
CA PRO A 28 -12.16 3.35 -27.44
C PRO A 28 -11.71 3.37 -28.91
N ILE A 29 -10.83 4.30 -29.26
CA ILE A 29 -10.24 4.40 -30.60
C ILE A 29 -9.00 3.52 -30.63
N THR A 30 -8.99 2.49 -31.48
CA THR A 30 -7.95 1.45 -31.46
C THR A 30 -6.92 1.56 -32.59
N ASP A 31 -7.14 2.41 -33.58
CA ASP A 31 -6.29 2.58 -34.76
C ASP A 31 -5.48 3.89 -34.76
N ASP A 32 -5.75 4.78 -33.79
CA ASP A 32 -5.06 6.06 -33.63
C ASP A 32 -4.87 6.41 -32.15
N HIS A 33 -3.63 6.27 -31.65
CA HIS A 33 -3.27 6.61 -30.27
C HIS A 33 -3.49 8.10 -29.95
N VAL A 34 -3.29 9.00 -30.92
CA VAL A 34 -3.46 10.44 -30.71
C VAL A 34 -4.95 10.74 -30.50
N ALA A 35 -5.80 10.30 -31.41
CA ALA A 35 -7.25 10.52 -31.32
C ALA A 35 -7.82 9.89 -30.04
N HIS A 36 -7.33 8.70 -29.65
CA HIS A 36 -7.72 8.04 -28.41
C HIS A 36 -7.39 8.85 -27.16
N ILE A 37 -6.17 9.38 -27.06
CA ILE A 37 -5.75 10.22 -25.92
C ILE A 37 -6.56 11.52 -25.87
N ILE A 38 -6.86 12.14 -27.02
CA ILE A 38 -7.68 13.34 -27.08
C ILE A 38 -9.11 13.07 -26.59
N GLN A 39 -9.71 11.95 -27.02
CA GLN A 39 -11.03 11.53 -26.55
C GLN A 39 -11.04 11.36 -25.02
N LEU A 40 -10.04 10.67 -24.46
CA LEU A 40 -9.92 10.49 -23.01
C LEU A 40 -9.74 11.83 -22.28
N ALA A 41 -8.91 12.74 -22.80
CA ALA A 41 -8.72 14.06 -22.22
C ALA A 41 -10.02 14.88 -22.22
N GLN A 42 -10.82 14.83 -23.29
CA GLN A 42 -12.12 15.51 -23.35
C GLN A 42 -13.10 15.00 -22.28
N TRP A 43 -13.03 13.71 -21.93
CA TRP A 43 -13.83 13.11 -20.87
C TRP A 43 -13.24 13.27 -19.46
N GLY A 44 -12.14 14.01 -19.31
CA GLY A 44 -11.44 14.17 -18.04
C GLY A 44 -10.67 12.93 -17.58
N GLN A 45 -10.54 11.90 -18.43
CA GLN A 45 -9.80 10.66 -18.17
C GLN A 45 -8.29 10.86 -18.39
N THR A 46 -7.73 11.94 -17.84
CA THR A 46 -6.38 12.43 -18.11
C THR A 46 -5.29 11.48 -17.61
N CYS A 47 -5.45 10.89 -16.42
CA CYS A 47 -4.54 9.86 -15.90
C CYS A 47 -4.49 8.62 -16.80
N LEU A 48 -5.64 8.17 -17.30
CA LEU A 48 -5.74 7.02 -18.21
C LEU A 48 -5.11 7.33 -19.57
N GLY A 49 -5.32 8.55 -20.10
CA GLY A 49 -4.66 9.02 -21.32
C GLY A 49 -3.14 9.06 -21.20
N ALA A 50 -2.60 9.48 -20.04
CA ALA A 50 -1.17 9.43 -19.78
C ALA A 50 -0.65 8.00 -19.59
N ASP A 51 -1.38 7.16 -18.85
CA ASP A 51 -1.00 5.76 -18.57
C ASP A 51 -0.98 4.88 -19.83
N HIS A 52 -1.80 5.23 -20.82
CA HIS A 52 -1.80 4.61 -22.13
C HIS A 52 -0.40 4.65 -22.79
N LEU A 53 0.43 5.65 -22.50
CA LEU A 53 1.78 5.79 -23.07
C LEU A 53 2.87 5.01 -22.31
N LEU A 54 2.53 4.31 -21.23
CA LEU A 54 3.49 3.57 -20.41
C LEU A 54 3.76 2.14 -20.91
N LEU A 55 3.16 1.74 -22.02
CA LEU A 55 3.33 0.41 -22.59
C LEU A 55 4.47 0.42 -23.63
N PRO A 56 5.43 -0.51 -23.57
CA PRO A 56 6.64 -0.49 -24.39
C PRO A 56 6.38 -0.61 -25.91
N GLU A 57 5.18 -1.03 -26.32
CA GLU A 57 4.79 -1.10 -27.72
C GLU A 57 4.75 0.28 -28.42
N VAL A 58 4.73 1.40 -27.67
CA VAL A 58 4.82 2.75 -28.26
C VAL A 58 6.21 3.14 -28.73
N ASN A 59 7.25 2.43 -28.30
CA ASN A 59 8.63 2.78 -28.61
C ASN A 59 8.85 2.84 -30.14
N GLY A 60 9.51 3.90 -30.59
CA GLY A 60 9.69 4.27 -31.99
C GLY A 60 8.61 5.21 -32.55
N ASN A 61 7.53 5.44 -31.79
CA ASN A 61 6.48 6.41 -32.10
C ASN A 61 6.12 7.33 -30.94
N LEU A 62 6.71 7.17 -29.75
CA LEU A 62 6.29 7.89 -28.54
C LEU A 62 6.33 9.40 -28.74
N SER A 63 7.44 9.95 -29.25
CA SER A 63 7.58 11.40 -29.42
C SER A 63 6.65 11.94 -30.51
N LYS A 64 6.36 11.16 -31.55
CA LYS A 64 5.38 11.51 -32.59
C LYS A 64 3.96 11.53 -32.05
N ILE A 65 3.59 10.56 -31.23
CA ILE A 65 2.26 10.49 -30.59
C ILE A 65 2.10 11.71 -29.68
N VAL A 66 3.06 12.01 -28.81
CA VAL A 66 3.01 13.17 -27.91
C VAL A 66 2.93 14.49 -28.71
N ALA A 67 3.73 14.64 -29.78
CA ALA A 67 3.65 15.81 -30.64
C ALA A 67 2.28 15.93 -31.34
N GLY A 68 1.68 14.82 -31.76
CA GLY A 68 0.33 14.77 -32.33
C GLY A 68 -0.73 15.20 -31.31
N VAL A 69 -0.65 14.68 -30.08
CA VAL A 69 -1.54 15.07 -28.97
C VAL A 69 -1.43 16.58 -28.70
N ILE A 70 -0.21 17.10 -28.59
CA ILE A 70 0.04 18.54 -28.40
C ILE A 70 -0.57 19.36 -29.54
N ARG A 71 -0.41 18.92 -30.80
CA ARG A 71 -0.98 19.62 -31.96
C ARG A 71 -2.50 19.75 -31.86
N GLU A 72 -3.21 18.65 -31.58
CA GLU A 72 -4.67 18.67 -31.47
C GLU A 72 -5.13 19.47 -30.24
N LEU A 73 -4.48 19.27 -29.09
CA LEU A 73 -4.79 20.03 -27.88
C LEU A 73 -4.55 21.53 -28.08
N ASN A 74 -3.51 21.95 -28.82
CA ASN A 74 -3.26 23.36 -29.12
C ASN A 74 -4.45 24.02 -29.83
N ILE A 75 -5.00 23.36 -30.85
CA ILE A 75 -6.16 23.87 -31.59
C ILE A 75 -7.35 24.02 -30.65
N LEU A 76 -7.65 22.95 -29.92
CA LEU A 76 -8.79 22.89 -29.01
C LEU A 76 -8.64 23.88 -27.82
N PHE A 77 -7.42 24.09 -27.34
CA PHE A 77 -7.11 25.00 -26.23
C PHE A 77 -7.39 26.46 -26.61
N VAL A 78 -7.01 26.86 -27.83
CA VAL A 78 -7.25 28.20 -28.36
C VAL A 78 -8.74 28.48 -28.54
N VAL A 79 -9.50 27.53 -29.11
CA VAL A 79 -10.95 27.70 -29.29
C VAL A 79 -11.73 27.63 -27.98
N SER A 80 -11.17 26.97 -26.96
CA SER A 80 -11.75 26.85 -25.60
C SER A 80 -11.41 28.04 -24.70
N LYS A 81 -11.22 29.24 -25.27
CA LYS A 81 -11.06 30.47 -24.50
C LYS A 81 -12.36 30.80 -23.74
N PRO A 82 -12.34 30.88 -22.39
CA PRO A 82 -13.50 31.31 -21.61
C PRO A 82 -13.85 32.77 -21.91
N SER A 83 -15.14 33.06 -22.13
CA SER A 83 -15.65 34.41 -22.38
C SER A 83 -16.70 34.82 -21.36
N ARG A 84 -16.74 36.12 -21.03
CA ARG A 84 -17.72 36.68 -20.07
C ARG A 84 -19.16 36.68 -20.57
N ASN A 85 -19.36 36.52 -21.87
CA ASN A 85 -20.67 36.57 -22.52
C ASN A 85 -21.23 35.17 -22.82
N GLU A 86 -20.53 34.12 -22.40
CA GLU A 86 -21.00 32.74 -22.52
C GLU A 86 -22.04 32.43 -21.45
N ASP A 87 -22.97 31.55 -21.78
CA ASP A 87 -23.80 30.91 -20.78
C ASP A 87 -22.96 30.02 -19.86
N GLN A 88 -23.54 29.60 -18.74
CA GLN A 88 -22.83 28.88 -17.70
C GLN A 88 -22.32 27.51 -18.16
N GLU A 89 -23.04 26.83 -19.05
CA GLU A 89 -22.68 25.50 -19.55
C GLU A 89 -21.48 25.61 -20.49
N SER A 90 -21.54 26.53 -21.47
CA SER A 90 -20.43 26.80 -22.38
C SER A 90 -19.16 27.22 -21.64
N LEU A 91 -19.29 28.05 -20.59
CA LEU A 91 -18.16 28.44 -19.75
C LEU A 91 -17.53 27.22 -19.03
N LEU A 92 -18.37 26.35 -18.44
CA LEU A 92 -17.91 25.14 -17.74
C LEU A 92 -17.17 24.21 -18.69
N GLU A 93 -17.73 23.93 -19.87
CA GLU A 93 -17.11 23.08 -20.89
C GLU A 93 -15.73 23.57 -21.30
N LYS A 94 -15.58 24.88 -21.56
CA LYS A 94 -14.30 25.48 -21.98
C LYS A 94 -13.25 25.47 -20.87
N VAL A 95 -13.67 25.76 -19.63
CA VAL A 95 -12.76 25.70 -18.47
C VAL A 95 -12.30 24.27 -18.22
N HIS A 96 -13.22 23.29 -18.25
CA HIS A 96 -12.88 21.88 -18.11
C HIS A 96 -11.96 21.40 -19.25
N PHE A 97 -12.21 21.80 -20.49
CA PHE A 97 -11.33 21.41 -21.59
C PHE A 97 -9.89 21.88 -21.36
N ARG A 98 -9.69 23.17 -21.07
CA ARG A 98 -8.35 23.71 -20.80
C ARG A 98 -7.73 23.07 -19.55
N GLN A 99 -8.51 22.81 -18.51
CA GLN A 99 -8.08 22.09 -17.32
C GLN A 99 -7.55 20.69 -17.68
N TYR A 100 -8.32 19.90 -18.42
CA TYR A 100 -7.95 18.53 -18.78
C TYR A 100 -6.76 18.48 -19.74
N ALA A 101 -6.61 19.48 -20.62
CA ALA A 101 -5.43 19.64 -21.46
C ALA A 101 -4.16 19.86 -20.63
N TYR A 102 -4.21 20.68 -19.57
CA TYR A 102 -3.09 20.81 -18.63
C TYR A 102 -2.83 19.52 -17.88
N GLU A 103 -3.87 18.92 -17.29
CA GLU A 103 -3.75 17.72 -16.46
C GLU A 103 -3.13 16.55 -17.25
N VAL A 104 -3.54 16.30 -18.50
CA VAL A 104 -2.99 15.19 -19.29
C VAL A 104 -1.50 15.38 -19.59
N LEU A 105 -1.07 16.59 -19.94
CA LEU A 105 0.35 16.89 -20.22
C LEU A 105 1.21 16.87 -18.94
N LEU A 106 0.66 17.30 -17.80
CA LEU A 106 1.32 17.18 -16.50
C LEU A 106 1.50 15.71 -16.11
N GLU A 107 0.44 14.91 -16.21
CA GLU A 107 0.47 13.47 -15.89
C GLU A 107 1.44 12.69 -16.79
N MET A 108 1.50 13.01 -18.10
CA MET A 108 2.51 12.45 -19.01
C MET A 108 3.93 12.78 -18.53
N THR A 109 4.20 14.06 -18.24
CA THR A 109 5.54 14.51 -17.82
C THR A 109 5.98 13.87 -16.50
N LEU A 110 5.10 13.83 -15.50
CA LEU A 110 5.38 13.19 -14.21
C LEU A 110 5.65 11.68 -14.38
N SER A 111 4.88 11.02 -15.23
CA SER A 111 5.10 9.59 -15.54
C SER A 111 6.45 9.36 -16.22
N PHE A 112 6.91 10.26 -17.09
CA PHE A 112 8.24 10.20 -17.72
C PHE A 112 9.40 10.51 -16.76
N TYR A 113 9.18 11.29 -15.69
CA TYR A 113 10.14 11.41 -14.60
C TYR A 113 10.20 10.14 -13.74
N GLY A 114 9.06 9.48 -13.56
CA GLY A 114 8.89 8.32 -12.70
C GLY A 114 9.47 7.01 -13.26
N LEU A 115 9.69 6.04 -12.36
CA LEU A 115 10.26 4.73 -12.70
C LEU A 115 9.31 3.80 -13.44
N GLU A 116 8.02 4.11 -13.53
CA GLU A 116 7.08 3.41 -14.40
C GLU A 116 7.39 3.61 -15.89
N SER A 117 8.18 4.63 -16.26
CA SER A 117 8.59 4.87 -17.65
C SER A 117 9.85 4.12 -18.07
N ARG A 118 10.43 3.28 -17.20
CA ARG A 118 11.71 2.59 -17.46
C ARG A 118 11.69 1.60 -18.64
N TRP A 119 10.52 1.28 -19.17
CA TRP A 119 10.35 0.42 -20.35
C TRP A 119 10.22 1.21 -21.65
N LEU A 120 10.19 2.53 -21.57
CA LEU A 120 10.11 3.40 -22.73
C LEU A 120 11.50 3.78 -23.22
N ASP A 121 11.60 4.15 -24.49
CA ASP A 121 12.83 4.66 -25.10
C ASP A 121 13.27 5.98 -24.44
N GLU A 122 14.53 6.05 -23.98
CA GLU A 122 15.04 7.20 -23.23
C GLU A 122 15.23 8.45 -24.12
N ASP A 123 15.53 8.29 -25.41
CA ASP A 123 15.72 9.41 -26.33
C ASP A 123 14.36 10.02 -26.70
N GLU A 124 13.36 9.20 -27.01
CA GLU A 124 11.99 9.67 -27.24
C GLU A 124 11.39 10.32 -26.00
N LYS A 125 11.59 9.74 -24.81
CA LYS A 125 11.20 10.36 -23.54
C LYS A 125 11.85 11.72 -23.36
N SER A 126 13.15 11.84 -23.62
CA SER A 126 13.88 13.09 -23.49
C SER A 126 13.35 14.16 -24.44
N GLN A 127 12.96 13.79 -25.66
CA GLN A 127 12.27 14.70 -26.59
C GLN A 127 10.92 15.16 -26.03
N CYS A 128 10.09 14.25 -25.53
CA CYS A 128 8.80 14.59 -24.91
C CYS A 128 8.97 15.55 -23.71
N LEU A 129 9.96 15.28 -22.85
CA LEU A 129 10.31 16.11 -21.70
C LEU A 129 10.82 17.50 -22.10
N HIS A 130 11.25 17.71 -23.34
CA HIS A 130 11.56 19.03 -23.88
C HIS A 130 10.32 19.72 -24.46
N THR A 131 9.50 18.99 -25.23
CA THR A 131 8.35 19.57 -25.94
C THR A 131 7.20 19.95 -25.00
N ILE A 132 6.84 19.07 -24.05
CA ILE A 132 5.67 19.31 -23.19
C ILE A 132 5.80 20.58 -22.33
N PRO A 133 6.93 20.82 -21.61
CA PRO A 133 7.05 22.04 -20.81
C PRO A 133 7.02 23.34 -21.62
N ASN A 134 7.50 23.31 -22.88
CA ASN A 134 7.40 24.45 -23.79
C ASN A 134 5.93 24.76 -24.12
N THR A 135 5.14 23.74 -24.46
CA THR A 135 3.69 23.89 -24.70
C THR A 135 2.95 24.42 -23.48
N LEU A 136 3.21 23.86 -22.29
CA LEU A 136 2.58 24.32 -21.05
C LEU A 136 2.89 25.81 -20.78
N SER A 137 4.15 26.20 -20.99
CA SER A 137 4.60 27.60 -20.87
C SER A 137 3.90 28.52 -21.87
N GLU A 138 3.69 28.08 -23.11
CA GLU A 138 2.94 28.83 -24.12
C GLU A 138 1.48 29.03 -23.74
N TRP A 139 0.79 27.99 -23.26
CA TRP A 139 -0.59 28.07 -22.80
C TRP A 139 -0.77 28.98 -21.57
N GLU A 140 0.13 28.89 -20.59
CA GLU A 140 0.13 29.81 -19.45
C GLU A 140 0.32 31.26 -19.87
N ASN A 141 1.22 31.52 -20.82
CA ASN A 141 1.43 32.86 -21.36
C ASN A 141 0.22 33.36 -22.15
N LEU A 142 -0.46 32.48 -22.88
CA LEU A 142 -1.70 32.81 -23.57
C LEU A 142 -2.79 33.23 -22.57
N GLU A 143 -2.98 32.50 -21.47
CA GLU A 143 -3.93 32.90 -20.40
C GLU A 143 -3.62 34.28 -19.84
N LYS A 144 -2.34 34.59 -19.60
CA LYS A 144 -1.89 35.91 -19.11
C LYS A 144 -2.23 37.05 -20.08
N ILE A 145 -2.16 36.79 -21.39
CA ILE A 145 -2.55 37.76 -22.44
C ILE A 145 -4.07 37.91 -22.49
N GLU A 146 -4.81 36.80 -22.33
CA GLU A 146 -6.26 36.76 -22.43
C GLU A 146 -6.99 37.41 -21.24
N GLY A 147 -6.39 37.42 -20.05
CA GLY A 147 -7.00 38.06 -18.88
C GLY A 147 -6.30 37.81 -17.56
N LYS A 148 -7.03 38.08 -16.47
CA LYS A 148 -6.53 37.97 -15.08
C LYS A 148 -6.84 36.63 -14.41
N ILE A 149 -7.56 35.74 -15.10
CA ILE A 149 -7.85 34.39 -14.59
C ILE A 149 -6.77 33.43 -15.06
N SER A 150 -6.48 32.41 -14.26
CA SER A 150 -5.56 31.33 -14.62
C SER A 150 -6.17 29.98 -14.29
N ILE A 151 -6.39 29.17 -15.32
CA ILE A 151 -6.82 27.78 -15.18
C ILE A 151 -5.61 26.93 -14.75
N ALA A 152 -4.41 27.24 -15.26
CA ALA A 152 -3.18 26.60 -14.81
C ALA A 152 -2.96 26.70 -13.28
N SER A 153 -3.22 27.89 -12.70
CA SER A 153 -3.14 28.10 -11.25
C SER A 153 -4.15 27.23 -10.50
N ALA A 154 -5.39 27.14 -10.99
CA ALA A 154 -6.44 26.34 -10.39
C ALA A 154 -6.14 24.83 -10.46
N VAL A 155 -5.63 24.34 -11.60
CA VAL A 155 -5.17 22.96 -11.79
C VAL A 155 -4.09 22.61 -10.77
N LEU A 156 -3.08 23.47 -10.64
CA LEU A 156 -1.96 23.22 -9.71
C LEU A 156 -2.43 23.22 -8.24
N LYS A 157 -3.31 24.15 -7.85
CA LYS A 157 -3.92 24.17 -6.52
C LYS A 157 -4.69 22.89 -6.23
N LYS A 158 -5.53 22.43 -7.16
CA LYS A 158 -6.29 21.18 -7.04
C LYS A 158 -5.35 19.98 -6.82
N TRP A 159 -4.29 19.89 -7.62
CA TRP A 159 -3.35 18.78 -7.57
C TRP A 159 -2.56 18.74 -6.24
N LEU A 160 -1.98 19.87 -5.82
CA LEU A 160 -1.27 20.00 -4.54
C LEU A 160 -2.20 19.77 -3.34
N ALA A 161 -3.45 20.25 -3.40
CA ALA A 161 -4.43 20.02 -2.35
C ALA A 161 -4.73 18.52 -2.19
N LYS A 162 -4.91 17.78 -3.29
CA LYS A 162 -5.16 16.32 -3.26
C LYS A 162 -3.99 15.58 -2.60
N MET A 163 -2.74 15.89 -2.96
CA MET A 163 -1.57 15.27 -2.33
C MET A 163 -1.48 15.54 -0.83
N LYS A 164 -1.80 16.77 -0.39
CA LYS A 164 -1.70 17.19 1.02
C LYS A 164 -2.73 16.54 1.93
N ARG A 165 -3.83 15.98 1.41
CA ARG A 165 -4.88 15.30 2.20
C ARG A 165 -4.39 13.98 2.80
N VAL A 166 -3.47 13.28 2.13
CA VAL A 166 -3.06 11.93 2.49
C VAL A 166 -2.48 11.86 3.92
N GLN A 167 -3.11 11.05 4.78
CA GLN A 167 -2.75 10.87 6.18
C GLN A 167 -2.74 12.21 6.96
N LYS A 168 -3.73 13.06 6.69
CA LYS A 168 -3.86 14.41 7.28
C LYS A 168 -2.59 15.27 7.13
N GLY A 169 -1.92 15.13 5.99
CA GLY A 169 -0.71 15.89 5.65
C GLY A 169 0.59 15.37 6.27
N ASN A 170 0.58 14.19 6.88
CA ASN A 170 1.78 13.59 7.49
C ASN A 170 2.56 12.65 6.55
N SER A 171 1.96 12.28 5.41
CA SER A 171 2.60 11.41 4.43
C SER A 171 3.81 12.05 3.74
N MET A 172 4.76 11.23 3.27
CA MET A 172 5.85 11.67 2.40
C MET A 172 5.32 12.44 1.17
N GLY A 173 4.26 11.94 0.52
CA GLY A 173 3.62 12.61 -0.62
C GLY A 173 3.11 14.01 -0.26
N ALA A 174 2.43 14.16 0.89
CA ALA A 174 1.99 15.47 1.37
C ALA A 174 3.18 16.40 1.68
N LYS A 175 4.27 15.89 2.26
CA LYS A 175 5.47 16.68 2.53
C LYS A 175 6.19 17.10 1.24
N SER A 176 6.24 16.22 0.22
CA SER A 176 6.72 16.58 -1.12
C SER A 176 5.89 17.70 -1.73
N ALA A 177 4.56 17.64 -1.65
CA ALA A 177 3.69 18.71 -2.13
C ALA A 177 3.98 20.06 -1.43
N SER A 178 4.21 20.05 -0.12
CA SER A 178 4.63 21.25 0.62
C SER A 178 6.00 21.78 0.17
N ARG A 179 6.99 20.91 -0.07
CA ARG A 179 8.33 21.32 -0.54
C ARG A 179 8.29 21.89 -1.96
N ILE A 180 7.49 21.29 -2.84
CA ILE A 180 7.24 21.79 -4.20
C ILE A 180 6.61 23.18 -4.13
N GLU A 181 5.55 23.34 -3.34
CA GLU A 181 4.80 24.60 -3.23
C GLU A 181 5.66 25.78 -2.75
N VAL A 182 6.56 25.57 -1.78
CA VAL A 182 7.50 26.61 -1.31
C VAL A 182 8.41 27.11 -2.45
N GLY A 183 8.68 26.28 -3.45
CA GLY A 183 9.49 26.63 -4.60
C GLY A 183 8.75 27.31 -5.75
N LEU A 184 7.43 27.52 -5.64
CA LEU A 184 6.62 28.12 -6.70
C LEU A 184 6.59 29.64 -6.59
N ASP A 185 6.70 30.30 -7.75
CA ASP A 185 6.59 31.76 -7.89
C ASP A 185 5.48 32.08 -8.89
N VAL A 186 4.42 32.71 -8.40
CA VAL A 186 3.23 33.10 -9.18
C VAL A 186 3.53 34.13 -10.27
N GLN A 187 4.68 34.80 -10.23
CA GLN A 187 5.10 35.73 -11.28
C GLN A 187 5.78 35.04 -12.47
N LYS A 188 6.15 33.76 -12.34
CA LYS A 188 6.80 32.96 -13.40
C LYS A 188 5.78 31.99 -14.03
N ASN A 189 6.25 31.12 -14.93
CA ASN A 189 5.42 30.02 -15.45
C ASN A 189 5.35 28.94 -14.38
N LEU A 190 4.15 28.77 -13.83
CA LEU A 190 3.87 27.98 -12.63
C LEU A 190 4.05 26.49 -12.92
N LEU A 191 3.57 26.00 -14.06
CA LEU A 191 3.59 24.57 -14.39
C LEU A 191 5.00 24.10 -14.71
N THR A 192 5.78 24.88 -15.47
CA THR A 192 7.19 24.54 -15.72
C THR A 192 7.98 24.48 -14.41
N ARG A 193 7.80 25.45 -13.50
CA ARG A 193 8.47 25.45 -12.19
C ARG A 193 8.00 24.30 -11.31
N PHE A 194 6.72 23.97 -11.35
CA PHE A 194 6.18 22.80 -10.69
C PHE A 194 6.87 21.52 -11.18
N LEU A 195 6.98 21.31 -12.50
CA LEU A 195 7.60 20.13 -13.09
C LEU A 195 9.09 20.02 -12.72
N GLU A 196 9.85 21.11 -12.77
CA GLU A 196 11.26 21.14 -12.31
C GLU A 196 11.38 20.69 -10.84
N LYS A 197 10.50 21.18 -9.96
CA LYS A 197 10.51 20.81 -8.53
C LYS A 197 10.04 19.38 -8.30
N ALA A 198 9.05 18.93 -9.05
CA ALA A 198 8.56 17.56 -8.98
C ALA A 198 9.64 16.57 -9.44
N GLU A 199 10.39 16.88 -10.50
CA GLU A 199 11.50 16.04 -10.97
C GLU A 199 12.57 15.87 -9.88
N VAL A 200 12.94 16.96 -9.19
CA VAL A 200 13.90 16.92 -8.06
C VAL A 200 13.37 16.05 -6.92
N GLU A 201 12.10 16.22 -6.53
CA GLU A 201 11.49 15.42 -5.46
C GLU A 201 11.32 13.94 -5.82
N ILE A 202 11.12 13.61 -7.09
CA ILE A 202 11.00 12.23 -7.58
C ILE A 202 12.39 11.58 -7.67
N LYS A 203 13.29 12.16 -8.47
CA LYS A 203 14.59 11.54 -8.79
C LYS A 203 15.60 11.64 -7.64
N GLY A 204 15.47 12.66 -6.79
CA GLY A 204 16.30 12.84 -5.58
C GLY A 204 15.86 11.99 -4.39
N ASN A 205 14.76 11.25 -4.50
CA ASN A 205 14.21 10.46 -3.41
C ASN A 205 15.00 9.15 -3.20
N ILE A 206 15.26 8.78 -1.94
CA ILE A 206 15.95 7.53 -1.61
C ILE A 206 15.19 6.29 -2.11
N TYR A 207 13.86 6.30 -2.15
CA TYR A 207 13.08 5.18 -2.70
C TYR A 207 13.28 5.02 -4.20
N TYR A 208 13.29 6.13 -4.93
CA TYR A 208 13.59 6.12 -6.36
C TYR A 208 14.98 5.51 -6.61
N GLN A 209 15.98 5.91 -5.82
CA GLN A 209 17.34 5.36 -5.92
C GLN A 209 17.37 3.86 -5.61
N MET A 210 16.77 3.43 -4.49
CA MET A 210 16.74 2.02 -4.09
C MET A 210 16.06 1.13 -5.14
N VAL A 211 14.97 1.56 -5.76
CA VAL A 211 14.30 0.79 -6.82
C VAL A 211 15.13 0.82 -8.11
N LYS A 212 15.60 1.99 -8.53
CA LYS A 212 16.39 2.15 -9.76
C LYS A 212 17.67 1.33 -9.74
N GLU A 213 18.33 1.25 -8.59
CA GLU A 213 19.56 0.47 -8.38
C GLU A 213 19.28 -1.02 -8.07
N GLY A 214 18.02 -1.44 -8.07
CA GLY A 214 17.63 -2.83 -7.82
C GLY A 214 17.89 -3.30 -6.39
N LYS A 215 17.97 -2.39 -5.41
CA LYS A 215 18.26 -2.69 -4.00
C LYS A 215 17.09 -3.32 -3.27
N CYS A 216 15.87 -2.91 -3.62
CA CYS A 216 14.65 -3.46 -3.04
C CYS A 216 13.41 -3.02 -3.85
N LYS A 217 12.30 -3.73 -3.63
CA LYS A 217 10.96 -3.35 -4.10
C LYS A 217 10.16 -2.74 -2.95
N PHE A 218 9.18 -1.91 -3.28
CA PHE A 218 8.37 -1.20 -2.29
C PHE A 218 6.87 -1.26 -2.62
N GLY A 219 6.07 -1.18 -1.55
CA GLY A 219 4.64 -1.06 -1.55
C GLY A 219 4.14 -0.13 -0.45
N ASN A 220 2.90 0.30 -0.56
CA ASN A 220 2.31 1.29 0.35
C ASN A 220 1.27 0.65 1.27
N ASP A 221 1.28 1.03 2.55
CA ASP A 221 0.33 0.54 3.55
C ASP A 221 -0.76 1.59 3.83
N TYR A 222 -1.34 2.11 2.75
CA TYR A 222 -2.40 3.11 2.75
C TYR A 222 -3.08 3.15 1.35
N ALA A 223 -4.36 3.50 1.28
CA ALA A 223 -5.10 3.46 0.01
C ALA A 223 -4.92 4.73 -0.85
N LEU A 224 -4.46 5.85 -0.27
CA LEU A 224 -4.35 7.13 -0.97
C LEU A 224 -2.89 7.52 -1.27
N GLY A 225 -2.71 8.45 -2.21
CA GLY A 225 -1.40 9.03 -2.58
C GLY A 225 -0.57 8.17 -3.54
N LEU A 226 -1.17 7.11 -4.08
CA LEU A 226 -0.48 6.06 -4.82
C LEU A 226 0.12 6.51 -6.14
N ARG A 227 -0.53 7.47 -6.83
CA ARG A 227 -0.03 8.04 -8.08
C ARG A 227 1.40 8.59 -7.92
N TRP A 228 1.63 9.35 -6.84
CA TRP A 228 2.95 9.88 -6.52
C TRP A 228 3.96 8.78 -6.17
N LEU A 229 3.55 7.78 -5.38
CA LEU A 229 4.43 6.68 -4.99
C LEU A 229 4.81 5.79 -6.17
N ARG A 230 3.93 5.63 -7.17
CA ARG A 230 4.24 4.94 -8.42
C ARG A 230 5.42 5.59 -9.14
N HIS A 231 5.49 6.93 -9.17
CA HIS A 231 6.64 7.65 -9.74
C HIS A 231 7.98 7.27 -9.08
N LEU A 232 7.95 6.96 -7.77
CA LEU A 232 9.13 6.52 -7.02
C LEU A 232 9.47 5.04 -7.24
N GLY A 233 8.64 4.29 -7.97
CA GLY A 233 8.84 2.87 -8.27
C GLY A 233 8.15 1.91 -7.31
N TYR A 234 7.19 2.37 -6.51
CA TYR A 234 6.33 1.46 -5.74
C TYR A 234 5.54 0.58 -6.71
N GLU A 235 5.38 -0.70 -6.38
CA GLU A 235 4.71 -1.69 -7.24
C GLU A 235 3.63 -2.50 -6.51
N GLN A 236 3.31 -2.14 -5.27
CA GLN A 236 2.35 -2.88 -4.44
C GLN A 236 1.59 -1.93 -3.51
N VAL A 237 0.34 -2.27 -3.19
CA VAL A 237 -0.42 -1.60 -2.12
C VAL A 237 -1.05 -2.62 -1.22
N SER A 238 -0.84 -2.49 0.08
CA SER A 238 -1.49 -3.32 1.09
C SER A 238 -2.56 -2.51 1.80
N THR A 239 -3.80 -2.98 1.72
CA THR A 239 -4.94 -2.38 2.41
C THR A 239 -5.55 -3.36 3.41
N ASN A 240 -6.35 -2.82 4.32
CA ASN A 240 -7.18 -3.55 5.26
C ASN A 240 -8.40 -2.69 5.62
N PRO A 241 -9.41 -3.22 6.32
CA PRO A 241 -10.61 -2.44 6.66
C PRO A 241 -10.32 -1.15 7.44
N VAL A 242 -9.30 -1.13 8.32
CA VAL A 242 -8.87 0.08 9.05
C VAL A 242 -8.39 1.15 8.06
N LEU A 243 -7.60 0.74 7.07
CA LEU A 243 -7.01 1.63 6.08
C LEU A 243 -8.06 2.11 5.07
N ALA A 244 -9.01 1.25 4.69
CA ALA A 244 -10.16 1.64 3.87
C ALA A 244 -11.03 2.68 4.61
N ALA A 245 -11.35 2.44 5.88
CA ALA A 245 -12.08 3.40 6.72
C ALA A 245 -11.36 4.76 6.79
N ARG A 246 -10.04 4.74 7.04
CA ARG A 246 -9.23 5.97 7.06
C ARG A 246 -9.20 6.67 5.71
N ALA A 247 -9.22 5.94 4.60
CA ALA A 247 -9.28 6.55 3.27
C ALA A 247 -10.59 7.32 3.07
N HIS A 248 -11.74 6.74 3.48
CA HIS A 248 -13.03 7.45 3.47
C HIS A 248 -13.06 8.68 4.39
N GLN A 249 -12.30 8.67 5.49
CA GLN A 249 -12.19 9.81 6.41
C GLN A 249 -11.29 10.92 5.85
N ASP A 250 -10.19 10.56 5.19
CA ASP A 250 -9.21 11.51 4.64
C ASP A 250 -9.63 12.06 3.26
N ASP A 251 -10.46 11.33 2.50
CA ASP A 251 -11.01 11.75 1.21
C ASP A 251 -12.55 11.75 1.19
N PRO A 252 -13.19 12.93 1.38
CA PRO A 252 -14.64 13.07 1.30
C PRO A 252 -15.26 12.63 -0.03
N ASP A 253 -14.48 12.67 -1.12
CA ASP A 253 -14.96 12.32 -2.46
C ASP A 253 -15.29 10.83 -2.56
N LEU A 254 -14.62 9.96 -1.78
CA LEU A 254 -14.92 8.52 -1.71
C LEU A 254 -16.31 8.24 -1.11
N ALA A 255 -16.74 9.04 -0.12
CA ALA A 255 -18.07 8.88 0.46
C ALA A 255 -19.18 9.27 -0.53
N LEU A 256 -18.93 10.30 -1.36
CA LEU A 256 -19.84 10.71 -2.43
C LEU A 256 -19.90 9.64 -3.53
N LEU A 257 -18.73 9.15 -3.96
CA LEU A 257 -18.63 8.06 -4.95
C LEU A 257 -19.35 6.80 -4.46
N PHE A 258 -19.15 6.41 -3.20
CA PHE A 258 -19.83 5.27 -2.62
C PHE A 258 -21.35 5.39 -2.69
N ARG A 259 -21.91 6.53 -2.30
CA ARG A 259 -23.36 6.77 -2.39
C ARG A 259 -23.88 6.74 -3.81
N GLU A 260 -23.10 7.23 -4.77
CA GLU A 260 -23.52 7.24 -6.17
C GLU A 260 -23.48 5.83 -6.76
N GLU A 261 -22.38 5.10 -6.60
CA GLU A 261 -22.25 3.72 -7.10
C GLU A 261 -23.24 2.76 -6.41
N LEU A 262 -23.60 3.03 -5.16
CA LEU A 262 -24.63 2.26 -4.45
C LEU A 262 -25.99 2.32 -5.15
N LYS A 263 -26.36 3.44 -5.79
CA LYS A 263 -27.64 3.57 -6.52
C LYS A 263 -27.72 2.65 -7.73
N HIS A 264 -26.57 2.37 -8.33
CA HIS A 264 -26.45 1.54 -9.54
C HIS A 264 -26.13 0.07 -9.21
N HIS A 265 -25.94 -0.25 -7.93
CA HIS A 265 -25.59 -1.61 -7.52
C HIS A 265 -26.79 -2.56 -7.65
N PRO A 266 -26.65 -3.77 -8.23
CA PRO A 266 -27.77 -4.69 -8.46
C PRO A 266 -28.52 -5.10 -7.18
N GLN A 267 -27.83 -5.13 -6.03
CA GLN A 267 -28.41 -5.49 -4.74
C GLN A 267 -28.89 -4.27 -3.92
N ALA A 268 -28.85 -3.05 -4.47
CA ALA A 268 -29.16 -1.83 -3.74
C ALA A 268 -30.55 -1.84 -3.09
N GLU A 269 -31.57 -2.30 -3.83
CA GLU A 269 -32.93 -2.39 -3.30
C GLU A 269 -33.01 -3.39 -2.14
N GLN A 270 -32.39 -4.57 -2.28
CA GLN A 270 -32.34 -5.59 -1.23
C GLN A 270 -31.64 -5.05 0.03
N TRP A 271 -30.45 -4.46 -0.14
CA TRP A 271 -29.68 -3.87 0.94
C TRP A 271 -30.45 -2.76 1.66
N SER A 272 -31.20 -1.92 0.92
CA SER A 272 -31.99 -0.83 1.50
C SER A 272 -33.10 -1.31 2.45
N ARG A 273 -33.69 -2.49 2.19
CA ARG A 273 -34.78 -3.05 3.01
C ARG A 273 -34.30 -3.54 4.36
N ASN A 274 -33.07 -4.06 4.44
CA ASN A 274 -32.47 -4.51 5.69
C ASN A 274 -30.93 -4.32 5.68
N PRO A 275 -30.44 -3.07 5.84
CA PRO A 275 -29.01 -2.78 5.73
C PRO A 275 -28.14 -3.54 6.74
N ALA A 276 -28.67 -3.78 7.95
CA ALA A 276 -27.95 -4.48 9.00
C ALA A 276 -27.70 -5.96 8.66
N ALA A 277 -28.65 -6.63 8.00
CA ALA A 277 -28.47 -8.02 7.56
C ALA A 277 -27.48 -8.18 6.40
N HIS A 278 -27.22 -7.09 5.66
CA HIS A 278 -26.30 -7.04 4.53
C HIS A 278 -25.02 -6.25 4.84
N GLY A 279 -24.72 -6.03 6.12
CA GLY A 279 -23.60 -5.18 6.55
C GLY A 279 -22.26 -5.62 5.94
N ASP A 280 -21.98 -6.93 5.92
CA ASP A 280 -20.74 -7.47 5.35
C ASP A 280 -20.65 -7.26 3.84
N GLU A 281 -21.75 -7.42 3.12
CA GLU A 281 -21.80 -7.18 1.67
C GLU A 281 -21.58 -5.70 1.33
N ILE A 282 -22.18 -4.80 2.13
CA ILE A 282 -22.02 -3.35 2.00
C ILE A 282 -20.57 -2.95 2.31
N ALA A 283 -19.98 -3.48 3.38
CA ALA A 283 -18.58 -3.21 3.75
C ALA A 283 -17.59 -3.76 2.72
N LEU A 284 -17.86 -4.94 2.16
CA LEU A 284 -17.10 -5.50 1.04
C LEU A 284 -17.13 -4.54 -0.15
N PHE A 285 -18.31 -4.10 -0.57
CA PHE A 285 -18.47 -3.20 -1.71
C PHE A 285 -17.80 -1.83 -1.49
N ALA A 286 -17.95 -1.24 -0.30
CA ALA A 286 -17.28 0.01 0.07
C ALA A 286 -15.75 -0.14 0.05
N THR A 287 -15.24 -1.24 0.60
CA THR A 287 -13.79 -1.53 0.57
C THR A 287 -13.30 -1.62 -0.86
N LEU A 288 -14.00 -2.39 -1.70
CA LEU A 288 -13.68 -2.55 -3.12
C LEU A 288 -13.67 -1.20 -3.85
N LEU A 289 -14.70 -0.36 -3.70
CA LEU A 289 -14.72 0.98 -4.30
C LEU A 289 -13.52 1.85 -3.91
N ALA A 290 -13.08 1.78 -2.65
CA ALA A 290 -11.87 2.49 -2.19
C ALA A 290 -10.56 1.95 -2.82
N LEU A 291 -10.60 0.80 -3.50
CA LEU A 291 -9.45 0.18 -4.18
C LEU A 291 -9.50 0.31 -5.70
N TRP A 292 -10.58 0.77 -6.32
CA TRP A 292 -10.69 0.78 -7.79
C TRP A 292 -9.63 1.66 -8.44
N ASP A 293 -9.47 2.88 -7.92
CA ASP A 293 -8.40 3.80 -8.35
C ASP A 293 -7.01 3.17 -8.15
N ASN A 294 -6.82 2.41 -7.07
CA ASN A 294 -5.55 1.73 -6.78
C ASN A 294 -5.25 0.67 -7.85
N LEU A 295 -6.26 -0.12 -8.24
CA LEU A 295 -6.12 -1.11 -9.31
C LEU A 295 -5.75 -0.45 -10.64
N HIS A 296 -6.34 0.71 -10.95
CA HIS A 296 -6.07 1.50 -12.15
C HIS A 296 -4.66 2.10 -12.14
N VAL A 297 -4.25 2.74 -11.04
CA VAL A 297 -2.92 3.38 -10.89
C VAL A 297 -1.79 2.39 -11.16
N PHE A 298 -1.91 1.15 -10.68
CA PHE A 298 -0.89 0.12 -10.87
C PHE A 298 -1.09 -0.72 -12.12
N ARG A 299 -2.13 -0.46 -12.92
CA ARG A 299 -2.47 -1.28 -14.08
C ARG A 299 -1.38 -1.32 -15.15
N PRO A 300 -0.71 -0.20 -15.51
CA PRO A 300 0.42 -0.27 -16.45
C PRO A 300 1.58 -1.12 -15.92
N LEU A 301 1.87 -1.03 -14.61
CA LEU A 301 2.93 -1.85 -14.00
C LEU A 301 2.57 -3.34 -14.05
N PHE A 302 1.31 -3.70 -13.79
CA PHE A 302 0.85 -5.09 -13.85
C PHE A 302 1.14 -5.71 -15.23
N PHE A 303 0.81 -5.00 -16.31
CA PHE A 303 1.11 -5.47 -17.66
C PHE A 303 2.61 -5.55 -17.94
N ASN A 304 3.38 -4.54 -17.55
CA ASN A 304 4.83 -4.49 -17.82
C ASN A 304 5.63 -5.49 -16.98
N LEU A 305 5.14 -5.85 -15.78
CA LEU A 305 5.81 -6.78 -14.86
C LEU A 305 5.32 -8.23 -14.99
N ARG A 306 4.32 -8.52 -15.82
CA ARG A 306 3.70 -9.85 -15.94
C ARG A 306 4.69 -10.99 -16.17
N GLN A 307 5.75 -10.76 -16.94
CA GLN A 307 6.80 -11.77 -17.23
C GLN A 307 7.98 -11.74 -16.26
N ALA A 308 8.08 -10.72 -15.40
CA ALA A 308 9.18 -10.53 -14.46
C ALA A 308 8.71 -10.79 -13.02
N SER A 309 8.48 -9.75 -12.21
CA SER A 309 8.07 -9.89 -10.81
C SER A 309 6.62 -10.35 -10.62
N GLY A 310 5.73 -9.97 -11.55
CA GLY A 310 4.28 -10.14 -11.36
C GLY A 310 3.69 -9.07 -10.42
N GLY A 311 4.41 -7.97 -10.21
CA GLY A 311 3.99 -6.84 -9.37
C GLY A 311 2.89 -5.99 -10.00
N GLY A 312 2.69 -4.78 -9.47
CA GLY A 312 1.58 -3.91 -9.85
C GLY A 312 0.26 -4.31 -9.21
N VAL A 313 0.30 -4.88 -8.00
CA VAL A 313 -0.86 -5.53 -7.37
C VAL A 313 -1.36 -4.82 -6.11
N VAL A 314 -2.66 -4.93 -5.85
CA VAL A 314 -3.35 -4.34 -4.72
C VAL A 314 -3.89 -5.44 -3.79
N SER A 315 -3.55 -5.38 -2.50
CA SER A 315 -4.07 -6.32 -1.52
C SER A 315 -5.48 -5.92 -1.08
N PHE A 316 -6.39 -6.87 -1.17
CA PHE A 316 -7.74 -6.82 -0.63
C PHE A 316 -7.86 -7.77 0.56
N GLN A 317 -8.26 -7.29 1.73
CA GLN A 317 -8.34 -8.13 2.93
C GLN A 317 -9.73 -8.72 3.16
N LEU A 318 -9.76 -10.02 3.43
CA LEU A 318 -10.96 -10.74 3.81
C LEU A 318 -11.49 -10.29 5.17
N ASN A 319 -12.80 -10.47 5.36
CA ASN A 319 -13.48 -10.13 6.60
C ASN A 319 -12.84 -10.89 7.80
N PRO A 320 -12.24 -10.17 8.77
CA PRO A 320 -11.56 -10.79 9.90
C PRO A 320 -12.51 -11.57 10.82
N ASN A 321 -13.82 -11.30 10.77
CA ASN A 321 -14.81 -12.01 11.58
C ASN A 321 -15.01 -13.45 11.12
N ILE A 322 -14.82 -13.74 9.84
CA ILE A 322 -15.04 -15.06 9.23
C ILE A 322 -13.74 -15.73 8.75
N ALA A 323 -12.56 -15.18 9.07
CA ALA A 323 -11.27 -15.72 8.61
C ALA A 323 -10.96 -17.17 9.04
N HIS A 324 -11.74 -17.72 9.97
CA HIS A 324 -11.68 -19.11 10.42
C HIS A 324 -12.65 -20.04 9.67
N LEU A 325 -13.53 -19.47 8.84
CA LEU A 325 -14.56 -20.16 8.06
C LEU A 325 -14.09 -20.26 6.60
N ILE A 326 -13.76 -21.48 6.17
CA ILE A 326 -13.10 -21.74 4.88
C ILE A 326 -14.03 -21.41 3.71
N GLU A 327 -15.27 -21.93 3.72
CA GLU A 327 -16.19 -21.82 2.59
C GLU A 327 -16.63 -20.37 2.34
N GLU A 328 -16.93 -19.66 3.41
CA GLU A 328 -17.36 -18.26 3.41
C GLU A 328 -16.22 -17.34 2.95
N SER A 329 -15.01 -17.56 3.47
CA SER A 329 -13.82 -16.81 3.05
C SER A 329 -13.54 -17.00 1.56
N ILE A 330 -13.63 -18.23 1.06
CA ILE A 330 -13.43 -18.52 -0.37
C ILE A 330 -14.53 -17.86 -1.22
N ARG A 331 -15.80 -17.89 -0.77
CA ARG A 331 -16.90 -17.23 -1.47
C ARG A 331 -16.66 -15.72 -1.62
N ASP A 332 -16.21 -15.06 -0.57
CA ASP A 332 -15.87 -13.63 -0.60
C ASP A 332 -14.73 -13.33 -1.58
N VAL A 333 -13.71 -14.20 -1.66
CA VAL A 333 -12.63 -14.09 -2.66
C VAL A 333 -13.20 -14.07 -4.07
N PHE A 334 -14.02 -15.05 -4.42
CA PHE A 334 -14.59 -15.14 -5.77
C PHE A 334 -15.52 -13.98 -6.10
N LYS A 335 -16.33 -13.51 -5.13
CA LYS A 335 -17.18 -12.32 -5.31
C LYS A 335 -16.33 -11.07 -5.57
N ALA A 336 -15.27 -10.86 -4.79
CA ALA A 336 -14.36 -9.74 -4.97
C ALA A 336 -13.64 -9.78 -6.34
N PHE A 337 -13.13 -10.95 -6.74
CA PHE A 337 -12.47 -11.12 -8.04
C PHE A 337 -13.42 -10.90 -9.21
N PHE A 338 -14.66 -11.36 -9.13
CA PHE A 338 -15.67 -11.14 -10.15
C PHE A 338 -15.94 -9.63 -10.35
N LEU A 339 -16.23 -8.90 -9.27
CA LEU A 339 -16.51 -7.45 -9.33
C LEU A 339 -15.30 -6.65 -9.82
N ALA A 340 -14.09 -6.99 -9.37
CA ALA A 340 -12.86 -6.35 -9.84
C ALA A 340 -12.63 -6.63 -11.34
N SER A 341 -12.98 -7.84 -11.81
CA SER A 341 -12.83 -8.23 -13.21
C SER A 341 -13.74 -7.44 -14.14
N GLU A 342 -15.01 -7.23 -13.75
CA GLU A 342 -15.95 -6.42 -14.53
C GLU A 342 -15.47 -4.96 -14.67
N ASN A 343 -15.01 -4.37 -13.56
CA ASN A 343 -14.46 -3.01 -13.57
C ASN A 343 -13.21 -2.90 -14.46
N LEU A 344 -12.25 -3.82 -14.28
CA LEU A 344 -10.99 -3.80 -15.00
C LEU A 344 -11.15 -4.15 -16.48
N TYR A 345 -12.12 -5.00 -16.83
CA TYR A 345 -12.38 -5.32 -18.23
C TYR A 345 -12.74 -4.06 -19.01
N LEU A 346 -13.62 -3.21 -18.47
CA LEU A 346 -13.96 -1.93 -19.09
C LEU A 346 -12.74 -1.01 -19.17
N TYR A 347 -12.01 -0.85 -18.06
CA TYR A 347 -10.82 0.00 -18.01
C TYR A 347 -9.74 -0.43 -19.03
N ASP A 348 -9.45 -1.73 -19.10
CA ASP A 348 -8.44 -2.30 -20.02
C ASP A 348 -8.80 -2.10 -21.49
N ARG A 349 -10.10 -2.00 -21.84
CA ARG A 349 -10.51 -1.69 -23.21
C ARG A 349 -10.03 -0.31 -23.67
N TYR A 350 -9.92 0.65 -22.75
CA TYR A 350 -9.37 1.97 -23.04
C TYR A 350 -7.86 2.01 -22.82
N LEU A 351 -7.33 1.45 -21.73
CA LEU A 351 -5.89 1.47 -21.48
C LEU A 351 -5.13 0.79 -22.61
N LEU A 352 -5.63 -0.36 -23.08
CA LEU A 352 -4.97 -1.20 -24.08
C LEU A 352 -5.45 -0.95 -25.52
N ALA A 353 -6.15 0.15 -25.79
CA ALA A 353 -6.64 0.45 -27.14
C ALA A 353 -5.46 0.54 -28.13
N GLY A 354 -5.52 -0.18 -29.25
CA GLY A 354 -4.43 -0.22 -30.23
C GLY A 354 -3.19 -1.05 -29.85
N TYR A 355 -3.15 -1.64 -28.64
CA TYR A 355 -2.07 -2.54 -28.22
C TYR A 355 -2.40 -4.01 -28.40
N ARG A 356 -1.36 -4.83 -28.60
CA ARG A 356 -1.45 -6.28 -28.84
C ARG A 356 -1.22 -7.07 -27.56
N ILE A 357 -2.05 -6.82 -26.55
CA ILE A 357 -2.03 -7.56 -25.28
C ILE A 357 -3.29 -8.43 -25.19
N ASP A 358 -3.10 -9.74 -25.38
CA ASP A 358 -4.14 -10.76 -25.34
C ASP A 358 -4.14 -11.53 -23.99
N GLY A 359 -5.31 -12.06 -23.60
CA GLY A 359 -5.46 -13.03 -22.51
C GLY A 359 -5.47 -12.48 -21.07
N GLU A 360 -5.07 -11.23 -20.85
CA GLU A 360 -4.97 -10.64 -19.49
C GLU A 360 -6.00 -9.53 -19.20
N ARG A 361 -6.85 -9.19 -20.19
CA ARG A 361 -7.89 -8.15 -20.05
C ARG A 361 -8.91 -8.54 -18.98
N GLY A 362 -9.18 -7.62 -18.07
CA GLY A 362 -10.09 -7.84 -16.95
C GLY A 362 -9.56 -8.79 -15.89
N ARG A 363 -8.35 -9.36 -16.01
CA ARG A 363 -7.76 -10.14 -14.91
C ARG A 363 -7.40 -9.19 -13.76
N PRO A 364 -7.90 -9.40 -12.53
CA PRO A 364 -7.56 -8.53 -11.42
C PRO A 364 -6.07 -8.52 -11.08
N ASN A 365 -5.47 -7.33 -11.02
CA ASN A 365 -4.17 -7.09 -10.39
C ASN A 365 -4.33 -6.97 -8.87
N MET A 366 -4.93 -8.00 -8.27
CA MET A 366 -5.34 -8.04 -6.88
C MET A 366 -4.77 -9.28 -6.20
N VAL A 367 -4.42 -9.14 -4.92
CA VAL A 367 -4.01 -10.26 -4.05
C VAL A 367 -4.92 -10.32 -2.83
N ILE A 368 -5.26 -11.52 -2.38
CA ILE A 368 -6.15 -11.73 -1.23
C ILE A 368 -5.35 -11.77 0.05
N LYS A 369 -5.63 -10.85 0.96
CA LYS A 369 -4.96 -10.80 2.25
C LYS A 369 -5.65 -11.76 3.23
N VAL A 370 -4.98 -12.88 3.51
CA VAL A 370 -5.45 -14.00 4.34
C VAL A 370 -4.79 -13.92 5.72
N ALA A 371 -5.57 -14.02 6.79
CA ALA A 371 -5.05 -13.96 8.15
C ALA A 371 -4.56 -15.33 8.64
N ALA A 372 -3.29 -15.42 9.05
CA ALA A 372 -2.64 -16.62 9.60
C ALA A 372 -3.04 -16.88 11.08
N THR A 373 -4.33 -16.82 11.37
CA THR A 373 -4.87 -16.90 12.75
C THR A 373 -5.24 -18.31 13.17
N THR A 374 -5.59 -19.17 12.20
CA THR A 374 -6.06 -20.54 12.43
C THR A 374 -5.58 -21.46 11.30
N PRO A 375 -5.67 -22.79 11.46
CA PRO A 375 -5.39 -23.74 10.38
C PRO A 375 -6.21 -23.53 9.09
N ALA A 376 -7.35 -22.82 9.17
CA ALA A 376 -8.17 -22.50 8.00
C ALA A 376 -7.38 -21.71 6.93
N ALA A 377 -6.43 -20.86 7.36
CA ALA A 377 -5.60 -20.08 6.46
C ALA A 377 -4.87 -20.95 5.42
N ARG A 378 -4.39 -22.12 5.84
CA ARG A 378 -3.70 -23.09 4.97
C ARG A 378 -4.57 -23.53 3.80
N VAL A 379 -5.82 -23.89 4.09
CA VAL A 379 -6.78 -24.37 3.09
C VAL A 379 -7.23 -23.24 2.18
N ILE A 380 -7.53 -22.07 2.74
CA ILE A 380 -7.94 -20.89 1.98
C ILE A 380 -6.83 -20.51 0.99
N THR A 381 -5.61 -20.33 1.47
CA THR A 381 -4.40 -20.05 0.67
C THR A 381 -4.22 -21.05 -0.47
N GLN A 382 -4.09 -22.33 -0.14
CA GLN A 382 -3.83 -23.35 -1.15
C GLN A 382 -4.94 -23.41 -2.21
N THR A 383 -6.19 -23.17 -1.80
CA THR A 383 -7.34 -23.15 -2.71
C THR A 383 -7.26 -21.97 -3.67
N ILE A 384 -7.09 -20.74 -3.17
CA ILE A 384 -7.10 -19.55 -4.04
C ILE A 384 -5.90 -19.52 -4.99
N ASN A 385 -4.71 -19.94 -4.55
CA ASN A 385 -3.55 -19.97 -5.45
C ASN A 385 -3.69 -21.03 -6.54
N ALA A 386 -4.46 -22.10 -6.31
CA ALA A 386 -4.75 -23.12 -7.33
C ALA A 386 -5.64 -22.61 -8.48
N PHE A 387 -6.24 -21.43 -8.32
CA PHE A 387 -6.92 -20.65 -9.37
C PHE A 387 -6.02 -19.56 -9.99
N GLY A 388 -4.75 -19.46 -9.56
CA GLY A 388 -3.81 -18.44 -10.02
C GLY A 388 -3.94 -17.09 -9.30
N PHE A 389 -4.79 -17.00 -8.28
CA PHE A 389 -4.94 -15.78 -7.48
C PHE A 389 -3.73 -15.64 -6.53
N GLY A 390 -3.21 -14.43 -6.41
CA GLY A 390 -2.15 -14.12 -5.46
C GLY A 390 -2.74 -13.91 -4.07
N SER A 391 -1.93 -14.14 -3.05
CA SER A 391 -2.30 -13.90 -1.66
C SER A 391 -1.38 -12.87 -1.00
N ASN A 392 -1.79 -12.36 0.15
CA ASN A 392 -0.94 -11.63 1.07
C ASN A 392 -1.20 -12.17 2.48
N ILE A 393 -0.35 -13.07 2.96
CA ILE A 393 -0.49 -13.60 4.31
C ILE A 393 -0.22 -12.48 5.32
N THR A 394 -1.11 -12.32 6.29
CA THR A 394 -1.03 -11.31 7.36
C THR A 394 -1.33 -11.92 8.72
N ILE A 395 -1.13 -11.17 9.82
CA ILE A 395 -1.23 -11.72 11.19
C ILE A 395 -0.24 -12.89 11.34
N ASP A 396 0.93 -12.71 10.71
CA ASP A 396 2.05 -13.62 10.70
C ASP A 396 3.20 -12.97 11.47
N TYR A 397 3.78 -13.70 12.42
CA TYR A 397 4.79 -13.20 13.34
C TYR A 397 5.98 -14.14 13.49
N THR A 398 5.84 -15.40 13.07
CA THR A 398 6.79 -16.46 13.42
C THR A 398 7.37 -17.11 12.19
N VAL A 399 8.60 -17.62 12.33
CA VAL A 399 9.24 -18.41 11.28
C VAL A 399 8.39 -19.63 10.93
N SER A 400 7.77 -20.27 11.93
CA SER A 400 6.94 -21.46 11.71
C SER A 400 5.62 -21.16 11.00
N GLN A 401 4.95 -20.04 11.31
CA GLN A 401 3.75 -19.58 10.60
C GLN A 401 4.09 -19.30 9.13
N GLU A 402 5.09 -18.44 8.91
CA GLU A 402 5.50 -17.99 7.58
C GLU A 402 5.96 -19.15 6.70
N ALA A 403 6.82 -20.03 7.23
CA ALA A 403 7.29 -21.19 6.48
C ALA A 403 6.19 -22.19 6.14
N THR A 404 5.25 -22.44 7.07
CA THR A 404 4.12 -23.35 6.81
C THR A 404 3.28 -22.82 5.65
N LEU A 405 2.94 -21.52 5.68
CA LEU A 405 2.09 -20.94 4.65
C LEU A 405 2.82 -20.77 3.32
N ILE A 406 4.13 -20.48 3.29
CA ILE A 406 4.93 -20.51 2.05
C ILE A 406 4.82 -21.88 1.35
N LEU A 407 4.86 -22.98 2.10
CA LEU A 407 4.71 -24.32 1.54
C LEU A 407 3.30 -24.55 0.97
N ASP A 408 2.27 -24.05 1.65
CA ASP A 408 0.88 -24.14 1.16
C ASP A 408 0.66 -23.28 -0.10
N GLU A 409 1.29 -22.10 -0.17
CA GLU A 409 1.30 -21.22 -1.36
C GLU A 409 2.00 -21.89 -2.56
N MET A 410 3.16 -22.50 -2.32
CA MET A 410 3.89 -23.29 -3.31
C MET A 410 3.02 -24.41 -3.89
N ASP A 411 2.36 -25.18 -3.02
CA ASP A 411 1.48 -26.29 -3.42
C ASP A 411 0.27 -25.80 -4.23
N GLY A 412 -0.32 -24.66 -3.84
CA GLY A 412 -1.42 -24.03 -4.56
C GLY A 412 -0.99 -23.52 -5.93
N MET A 413 0.11 -22.77 -6.02
CA MET A 413 0.65 -22.30 -7.30
C MET A 413 1.06 -23.42 -8.23
N ALA A 414 1.64 -24.52 -7.71
CA ALA A 414 1.96 -25.69 -8.51
C ALA A 414 0.72 -26.26 -9.21
N LYS A 415 -0.44 -26.29 -8.52
CA LYS A 415 -1.72 -26.70 -9.13
C LYS A 415 -2.18 -25.75 -10.24
N ALA A 416 -1.98 -24.43 -10.09
CA ALA A 416 -2.32 -23.45 -11.13
C ALA A 416 -1.40 -23.57 -12.36
N VAL A 417 -0.09 -23.65 -12.13
CA VAL A 417 0.91 -23.75 -13.19
C VAL A 417 0.71 -25.02 -14.04
N ARG A 418 0.35 -26.15 -13.41
CA ARG A 418 0.01 -27.39 -14.14
C ARG A 418 -1.24 -27.27 -15.02
N LYS A 419 -2.12 -26.32 -14.75
CA LYS A 419 -3.28 -25.99 -15.60
C LYS A 419 -2.94 -24.96 -16.68
N GLY A 420 -1.67 -24.53 -16.78
CA GLY A 420 -1.25 -23.45 -17.67
C GLY A 420 -1.66 -22.06 -17.18
N ILE A 421 -2.07 -21.92 -15.91
CA ILE A 421 -2.47 -20.63 -15.33
C ILE A 421 -1.23 -19.97 -14.71
N PRO A 422 -0.80 -18.79 -15.20
CA PRO A 422 0.31 -18.06 -14.59
C PRO A 422 -0.10 -17.55 -13.20
N PRO A 423 0.63 -17.87 -12.12
CA PRO A 423 0.29 -17.36 -10.80
C PRO A 423 0.58 -15.85 -10.70
N THR A 424 -0.32 -15.13 -10.02
CA THR A 424 -0.07 -13.75 -9.58
C THR A 424 0.97 -13.75 -8.43
N GLN A 425 1.73 -12.66 -8.30
CA GLN A 425 2.67 -12.48 -7.18
C GLN A 425 1.94 -12.56 -5.83
N LEU A 426 2.63 -13.06 -4.81
CA LEU A 426 2.11 -13.19 -3.45
C LEU A 426 3.10 -12.70 -2.41
N TYR A 427 2.59 -12.50 -1.19
CA TYR A 427 3.32 -11.84 -0.12
C TYR A 427 3.16 -12.53 1.23
N MET A 428 4.25 -12.54 2.00
CA MET A 428 4.28 -13.00 3.39
C MET A 428 4.54 -11.81 4.31
N THR A 429 3.48 -11.20 4.85
CA THR A 429 3.59 -10.00 5.68
C THR A 429 3.92 -10.35 7.12
N ASN A 430 5.22 -10.36 7.42
CA ASN A 430 5.74 -10.52 8.77
C ASN A 430 5.51 -9.25 9.60
N MET A 431 4.64 -9.31 10.61
CA MET A 431 4.28 -8.18 11.47
C MET A 431 5.30 -7.94 12.59
N GLY A 432 6.58 -7.86 12.24
CA GLY A 432 7.73 -7.74 13.16
C GLY A 432 7.56 -6.66 14.23
N GLY A 433 7.12 -5.45 13.85
CA GLY A 433 6.93 -4.37 14.83
C GLY A 433 5.89 -4.70 15.91
N ARG A 434 4.86 -5.49 15.59
CA ARG A 434 3.86 -5.96 16.57
C ARG A 434 4.42 -7.07 17.47
N LEU A 435 5.29 -7.94 16.94
CA LEU A 435 6.05 -8.90 17.74
C LEU A 435 6.96 -8.18 18.74
N GLU A 436 7.73 -7.19 18.30
CA GLU A 436 8.60 -6.38 19.17
C GLU A 436 7.80 -5.71 20.29
N SER A 437 6.62 -5.17 19.94
CA SER A 437 5.65 -4.64 20.89
C SER A 437 5.27 -5.64 21.98
N HIS A 438 4.91 -6.85 21.55
CA HIS A 438 4.48 -7.89 22.46
C HIS A 438 5.61 -8.35 23.38
N LEU A 439 6.81 -8.59 22.83
CA LEU A 439 7.97 -9.00 23.62
C LEU A 439 8.31 -7.93 24.66
N ARG A 440 8.27 -6.65 24.29
CA ARG A 440 8.45 -5.54 25.24
C ARG A 440 7.44 -5.61 26.39
N GLU A 441 6.17 -5.79 26.06
CA GLU A 441 5.12 -5.88 27.08
C GLU A 441 5.34 -7.08 28.02
N VAL A 442 5.64 -8.26 27.47
CA VAL A 442 5.94 -9.47 28.26
C VAL A 442 7.12 -9.23 29.20
N LYS A 443 8.18 -8.57 28.71
CA LYS A 443 9.35 -8.26 29.55
C LYS A 443 9.03 -7.24 30.64
N LEU A 444 8.23 -6.23 30.35
CA LEU A 444 7.80 -5.25 31.36
C LEU A 444 6.90 -5.90 32.42
N GLU A 445 5.98 -6.78 32.02
CA GLU A 445 5.14 -7.52 32.97
C GLU A 445 5.97 -8.40 33.91
N GLU A 446 7.01 -9.06 33.40
CA GLU A 446 7.99 -9.81 34.21
C GLU A 446 8.68 -8.90 35.24
N LEU A 447 9.26 -7.78 34.79
CA LEU A 447 10.00 -6.86 35.64
C LEU A 447 9.11 -6.18 36.69
N PHE A 448 7.89 -5.79 36.35
CA PHE A 448 6.95 -5.23 37.34
C PHE A 448 6.47 -6.27 38.34
N ARG A 449 6.36 -7.54 37.94
CA ARG A 449 6.08 -8.65 38.88
C ARG A 449 7.24 -8.84 39.85
N GLU A 450 8.48 -8.76 39.38
CA GLU A 450 9.66 -8.77 40.23
C GLU A 450 9.71 -7.56 41.17
N LEU A 451 9.37 -6.36 40.67
CA LEU A 451 9.28 -5.15 41.47
C LEU A 451 8.25 -5.31 42.60
N LYS A 452 7.04 -5.78 42.27
CA LYS A 452 5.99 -6.08 43.26
C LYS A 452 6.48 -7.05 44.33
N LYS A 453 7.22 -8.10 43.95
CA LYS A 453 7.83 -9.04 44.90
C LYS A 453 8.91 -8.39 45.78
N LYS A 454 9.71 -7.47 45.22
CA LYS A 454 10.86 -6.85 45.89
C LYS A 454 10.49 -5.73 46.86
N ILE A 455 9.58 -4.84 46.48
CA ILE A 455 9.24 -3.62 47.26
C ILE A 455 7.81 -3.63 47.82
N GLY A 456 7.03 -4.67 47.53
CA GLY A 456 5.62 -4.79 47.91
C GLY A 456 4.68 -4.07 46.94
N GLU A 457 3.44 -4.54 46.86
CA GLU A 457 2.44 -4.08 45.89
C GLU A 457 2.14 -2.58 46.01
N GLN A 458 2.01 -2.05 47.23
CA GLN A 458 1.69 -0.64 47.45
C GLN A 458 2.76 0.29 46.86
N LYS A 459 4.04 0.05 47.16
CA LYS A 459 5.14 0.88 46.63
C LYS A 459 5.32 0.69 45.13
N ALA A 460 5.15 -0.53 44.63
CA ALA A 460 5.18 -0.78 43.19
C ALA A 460 4.04 -0.05 42.46
N ALA A 461 2.85 0.03 43.06
CA ALA A 461 1.71 0.77 42.51
C ALA A 461 1.97 2.29 42.47
N GLU A 462 2.65 2.86 43.47
CA GLU A 462 3.08 4.27 43.45
C GLU A 462 4.07 4.56 42.30
N LYS A 463 4.95 3.62 41.99
CA LYS A 463 5.84 3.72 40.82
C LYS A 463 5.07 3.65 39.51
N LEU A 464 4.09 2.75 39.39
CA LEU A 464 3.20 2.68 38.23
C LEU A 464 2.39 3.97 38.06
N GLN A 465 1.94 4.59 39.15
CA GLN A 465 1.21 5.85 39.08
C GLN A 465 2.08 6.96 38.49
N ARG A 466 3.34 7.09 38.93
CA ARG A 466 4.31 8.05 38.35
C ARG A 466 4.59 7.77 36.88
N LEU A 467 4.79 6.50 36.51
CA LEU A 467 4.93 6.12 35.10
C LEU A 467 3.70 6.52 34.28
N SER A 468 2.50 6.29 34.82
CA SER A 468 1.24 6.58 34.13
C SER A 468 1.01 8.08 33.90
N GLU A 469 1.57 8.92 34.77
CA GLU A 469 1.60 10.37 34.60
C GLU A 469 2.57 10.78 33.50
N ALA A 470 3.76 10.20 33.48
CA ALA A 470 4.79 10.50 32.48
C ALA A 470 4.37 10.11 31.05
N ASN A 471 3.66 8.99 30.90
CA ASN A 471 3.26 8.47 29.58
C ASN A 471 1.79 8.73 29.22
N GLY A 472 1.03 9.47 30.05
CA GLY A 472 -0.34 9.86 29.76
C GLY A 472 -1.38 8.73 29.88
N THR A 473 -1.11 7.68 30.64
CA THR A 473 -2.03 6.53 30.84
C THR A 473 -2.77 6.54 32.18
N LYS A 474 -2.66 7.65 32.95
CA LYS A 474 -3.23 7.80 34.30
C LYS A 474 -4.68 7.33 34.43
N ASP A 475 -5.57 7.76 33.54
CA ASP A 475 -7.00 7.41 33.63
C ASP A 475 -7.24 5.90 33.47
N LYS A 476 -6.48 5.24 32.59
CA LYS A 476 -6.56 3.79 32.38
C LYS A 476 -6.03 3.02 33.59
N VAL A 477 -4.96 3.52 34.20
CA VAL A 477 -4.36 2.92 35.41
C VAL A 477 -5.27 3.10 36.63
N ILE A 478 -5.98 4.22 36.75
CA ILE A 478 -6.97 4.44 37.80
C ILE A 478 -8.18 3.49 37.64
N ALA A 479 -8.62 3.27 36.40
CA ALA A 479 -9.75 2.39 36.11
C ALA A 479 -9.44 0.89 36.33
N ALA A 480 -8.16 0.51 36.32
CA ALA A 480 -7.71 -0.85 36.55
C ALA A 480 -7.83 -1.28 38.03
N LYS A 481 -8.35 -2.50 38.26
CA LYS A 481 -8.67 -3.01 39.60
C LYS A 481 -7.48 -3.71 40.24
N THR A 482 -6.76 -4.52 39.46
CA THR A 482 -5.62 -5.30 39.96
C THR A 482 -4.29 -4.62 39.63
N PHE A 483 -3.22 -4.99 40.35
CA PHE A 483 -1.88 -4.51 40.03
C PHE A 483 -1.47 -4.89 38.61
N GLU A 484 -1.80 -6.10 38.18
CA GLU A 484 -1.49 -6.63 36.85
C GLU A 484 -2.23 -5.86 35.76
N GLU A 485 -3.52 -5.54 35.95
CA GLU A 485 -4.27 -4.66 35.04
C GLU A 485 -3.67 -3.25 34.98
N LYS A 486 -3.15 -2.73 36.10
CA LYS A 486 -2.45 -1.43 36.13
C LYS A 486 -1.15 -1.45 35.33
N VAL A 487 -0.36 -2.52 35.45
CA VAL A 487 0.84 -2.71 34.62
C VAL A 487 0.45 -2.72 33.14
N TRP A 488 -0.58 -3.48 32.77
CA TRP A 488 -1.07 -3.51 31.39
C TRP A 488 -1.52 -2.13 30.92
N ALA A 489 -2.32 -1.41 31.72
CA ALA A 489 -2.76 -0.07 31.39
C ALA A 489 -1.58 0.89 31.12
N ALA A 490 -0.52 0.80 31.92
CA ALA A 490 0.65 1.68 31.82
C ALA A 490 1.65 1.29 30.72
N THR A 491 1.75 0.02 30.35
CA THR A 491 2.89 -0.48 29.55
C THR A 491 2.56 -0.96 28.14
N ARG A 492 1.26 -1.03 27.77
CA ARG A 492 0.84 -1.49 26.44
C ARG A 492 1.14 -0.46 25.36
N PHE A 493 1.54 -0.95 24.19
CA PHE A 493 1.79 -0.09 23.02
C PHE A 493 0.55 0.68 22.58
N ALA A 494 -0.62 0.03 22.61
CA ALA A 494 -1.91 0.65 22.28
C ALA A 494 -2.25 1.84 23.19
N HIS A 495 -1.57 1.99 24.32
CA HIS A 495 -1.78 3.07 25.28
C HIS A 495 -0.71 4.17 25.21
N GLY A 496 0.29 4.03 24.33
CA GLY A 496 1.31 5.06 24.10
C GLY A 496 2.73 4.67 24.49
N GLN A 497 2.92 3.55 25.22
CA GLN A 497 4.27 3.10 25.60
C GLN A 497 4.97 2.39 24.43
N LYS A 498 5.85 3.11 23.72
CA LYS A 498 6.48 2.62 22.47
C LYS A 498 7.83 1.96 22.66
N ALA A 499 8.56 2.30 23.72
CA ALA A 499 9.92 1.84 24.02
C ALA A 499 10.12 1.66 25.53
N ILE A 500 11.18 0.96 25.95
CA ILE A 500 11.68 1.02 27.33
C ILE A 500 12.48 2.33 27.46
N ASP A 501 11.78 3.40 27.83
CA ASP A 501 12.34 4.75 27.90
C ASP A 501 12.85 5.11 29.31
N GLN A 502 13.16 6.39 29.50
CA GLN A 502 13.64 6.90 30.79
C GLN A 502 12.60 6.73 31.90
N ALA A 503 11.31 6.96 31.63
CA ALA A 503 10.26 6.85 32.64
C ALA A 503 10.10 5.40 33.12
N ILE A 504 10.16 4.44 32.19
CA ILE A 504 10.22 3.01 32.53
C ILE A 504 11.47 2.69 33.37
N SER A 505 12.61 3.26 32.99
CA SER A 505 13.87 3.01 33.69
C SER A 505 13.84 3.51 35.14
N GLU A 506 13.20 4.64 35.41
CA GLU A 506 13.00 5.18 36.76
C GLU A 506 11.97 4.35 37.55
N ALA A 507 10.95 3.84 36.88
CA ALA A 507 9.94 2.98 37.50
C ALA A 507 10.48 1.59 37.90
N LEU A 508 11.54 1.10 37.26
CA LEU A 508 12.11 -0.25 37.45
C LEU A 508 13.52 -0.26 38.06
N GLU A 509 14.02 0.88 38.54
CA GLU A 509 15.41 1.03 39.02
C GLU A 509 15.80 0.05 40.15
N GLU A 510 14.84 -0.41 40.95
CA GLU A 510 15.10 -1.37 42.02
C GLU A 510 15.32 -2.80 41.51
N VAL A 511 14.88 -3.14 40.29
CA VAL A 511 14.96 -4.52 39.76
C VAL A 511 15.85 -4.63 38.53
N ALA A 512 16.08 -3.54 37.80
CA ALA A 512 16.95 -3.55 36.63
C ALA A 512 17.76 -2.25 36.52
N SER A 513 19.02 -2.36 36.10
CA SER A 513 19.84 -1.20 35.77
C SER A 513 19.37 -0.54 34.47
N LYS A 514 19.62 0.77 34.32
CA LYS A 514 19.33 1.51 33.08
C LYS A 514 20.01 0.90 31.86
N GLU A 515 21.24 0.40 32.02
CA GLU A 515 21.99 -0.29 30.97
C GLU A 515 21.32 -1.59 30.55
N SER A 516 20.93 -2.44 31.51
CA SER A 516 20.23 -3.70 31.23
C SER A 516 18.90 -3.46 30.49
N LEU A 517 18.14 -2.45 30.89
CA LEU A 517 16.89 -2.04 30.22
C LEU A 517 17.12 -1.55 28.78
N ARG A 518 18.19 -0.79 28.56
CA ARG A 518 18.60 -0.34 27.22
C ARG A 518 19.02 -1.50 26.34
N ASP A 519 19.75 -2.48 26.88
CA ASP A 519 20.12 -3.70 26.14
C ASP A 519 18.89 -4.51 25.75
N TRP A 520 17.91 -4.64 26.66
CA TRP A 520 16.64 -5.30 26.38
C TRP A 520 15.87 -4.60 25.26
N GLU A 521 15.75 -3.27 25.29
CA GLU A 521 15.13 -2.51 24.19
C GLU A 521 15.89 -2.69 22.88
N GLY A 522 17.23 -2.62 22.93
CA GLY A 522 18.09 -2.85 21.80
C GLY A 522 17.83 -4.22 21.16
N ALA A 523 17.79 -5.28 21.97
CA ALA A 523 17.55 -6.63 21.51
C ALA A 523 16.11 -6.80 20.98
N ILE A 524 15.11 -6.44 21.78
CA ILE A 524 13.68 -6.56 21.44
C ILE A 524 13.37 -5.85 20.13
N SER A 525 13.90 -4.65 19.92
CA SER A 525 13.65 -3.88 18.70
C SER A 525 14.21 -4.54 17.42
N ARG A 526 14.99 -5.62 17.51
CA ARG A 526 15.53 -6.35 16.35
C ARG A 526 14.82 -7.69 16.11
N ALA A 527 13.90 -8.09 16.99
CA ALA A 527 13.24 -9.38 16.93
C ALA A 527 12.51 -9.61 15.61
N GLY A 528 11.74 -8.63 15.13
CA GLY A 528 11.03 -8.74 13.85
C GLY A 528 11.99 -8.89 12.65
N THR A 529 13.07 -8.12 12.64
CA THR A 529 14.13 -8.24 11.62
C THR A 529 14.78 -9.62 11.63
N LEU A 530 15.07 -10.18 12.81
CA LEU A 530 15.65 -11.52 12.93
C LEU A 530 14.74 -12.60 12.33
N VAL A 531 13.43 -12.54 12.59
CA VAL A 531 12.45 -13.46 11.99
C VAL A 531 12.46 -13.34 10.46
N ALA A 532 12.34 -12.12 9.93
CA ALA A 532 12.35 -11.88 8.48
C ALA A 532 13.63 -12.38 7.80
N ARG A 533 14.81 -12.13 8.39
CA ARG A 533 16.10 -12.62 7.89
C ARG A 533 16.16 -14.14 7.87
N ARG A 534 15.66 -14.80 8.92
CA ARG A 534 15.65 -16.26 9.02
C ARG A 534 14.75 -16.88 7.96
N VAL A 535 13.52 -16.39 7.79
CA VAL A 535 12.62 -16.89 6.75
C VAL A 535 13.20 -16.66 5.36
N TRP A 536 13.68 -15.45 5.08
CA TRP A 536 14.31 -15.16 3.79
C TRP A 536 15.51 -16.09 3.52
N GLY A 537 16.35 -16.34 4.54
CA GLY A 537 17.47 -17.27 4.44
C GLY A 537 17.05 -18.71 4.14
N ILE A 538 15.95 -19.19 4.74
CA ILE A 538 15.39 -20.53 4.53
C ILE A 538 14.91 -20.71 3.07
N PHE A 539 14.30 -19.71 2.46
CA PHE A 539 13.66 -19.86 1.15
C PHE A 539 14.41 -19.25 -0.03
N PHE A 540 15.10 -18.12 0.17
CA PHE A 540 15.55 -17.25 -0.93
C PHE A 540 17.05 -16.98 -0.97
N SER A 541 17.81 -17.46 0.03
CA SER A 541 19.27 -17.50 -0.10
C SER A 541 19.66 -18.31 -1.34
N ASP A 542 20.76 -17.94 -1.99
CA ASP A 542 21.11 -18.48 -3.32
C ASP A 542 21.14 -20.02 -3.32
N LYS A 543 21.69 -20.65 -2.27
CA LYS A 543 21.73 -22.10 -2.12
C LYS A 543 20.36 -22.73 -1.86
N ASN A 544 19.56 -22.12 -0.98
CA ASN A 544 18.28 -22.72 -0.59
C ASN A 544 17.22 -22.55 -1.68
N ARG A 545 17.27 -21.46 -2.45
CA ARG A 545 16.38 -21.26 -3.61
C ARG A 545 16.49 -22.41 -4.62
N ASP A 546 17.69 -22.84 -4.97
CA ASP A 546 17.90 -23.94 -5.91
C ASP A 546 17.43 -25.30 -5.34
N ARG A 547 17.53 -25.49 -4.03
CA ARG A 547 16.98 -26.66 -3.34
C ARG A 547 15.45 -26.68 -3.41
N TRP A 548 14.79 -25.55 -3.18
CA TRP A 548 13.33 -25.42 -3.32
C TRP A 548 12.86 -25.64 -4.74
N ILE A 549 13.57 -25.11 -5.75
CA ILE A 549 13.26 -25.38 -7.16
C ILE A 549 13.33 -26.89 -7.44
N SER A 550 14.40 -27.55 -7.02
CA SER A 550 14.58 -29.00 -7.21
C SER A 550 13.49 -29.81 -6.49
N TYR A 551 13.11 -29.38 -5.29
CA TYR A 551 12.02 -29.99 -4.53
C TYR A 551 10.68 -29.84 -5.24
N LEU A 552 10.34 -28.65 -5.74
CA LEU A 552 9.10 -28.38 -6.48
C LEU A 552 9.00 -29.22 -7.76
N MET A 553 10.10 -29.29 -8.52
CA MET A 553 10.19 -30.14 -9.72
C MET A 553 9.86 -31.60 -9.37
N LYS A 554 10.49 -32.15 -8.32
CA LYS A 554 10.30 -33.54 -7.91
C LYS A 554 8.91 -33.80 -7.33
N LYS A 555 8.41 -32.92 -6.45
CA LYS A 555 7.15 -33.12 -5.73
C LYS A 555 5.92 -32.96 -6.64
N HIS A 556 5.98 -32.02 -7.58
CA HIS A 556 4.81 -31.63 -8.37
C HIS A 556 4.91 -31.97 -9.86
N ASP A 557 6.02 -32.58 -10.30
CA ASP A 557 6.28 -32.88 -11.71
C ASP A 557 6.28 -31.60 -12.57
N LEU A 558 7.06 -30.62 -12.12
CA LEU A 558 7.21 -29.32 -12.78
C LEU A 558 8.51 -29.25 -13.57
N THR A 559 8.50 -28.51 -14.67
CA THR A 559 9.72 -28.08 -15.35
C THR A 559 10.50 -27.09 -14.48
N GLN A 560 11.78 -26.90 -14.79
CA GLN A 560 12.63 -25.95 -14.07
C GLN A 560 12.08 -24.51 -14.16
N ASP A 561 11.58 -24.09 -15.31
CA ASP A 561 11.04 -22.74 -15.51
C ASP A 561 9.74 -22.54 -14.74
N GLN A 562 8.87 -23.57 -14.69
CA GLN A 562 7.67 -23.54 -13.86
C GLN A 562 8.00 -23.45 -12.36
N ALA A 563 8.97 -24.21 -11.88
CA ALA A 563 9.40 -24.15 -10.49
C ALA A 563 10.08 -22.81 -10.14
N ARG A 564 10.88 -22.26 -11.06
CA ARG A 564 11.46 -20.91 -10.92
C ARG A 564 10.38 -19.83 -10.85
N LEU A 565 9.37 -19.90 -11.73
CA LEU A 565 8.24 -18.98 -11.73
C LEU A 565 7.52 -18.96 -10.38
N ILE A 566 7.26 -20.13 -9.78
CA ILE A 566 6.68 -20.22 -8.43
C ILE A 566 7.56 -19.50 -7.42
N MET A 567 8.87 -19.77 -7.39
CA MET A 567 9.79 -19.12 -6.45
C MET A 567 9.90 -17.61 -6.68
N ASP A 568 9.83 -17.14 -7.93
CA ASP A 568 9.94 -15.71 -8.28
C ASP A 568 8.68 -14.90 -7.91
N ARG A 569 7.58 -15.59 -7.60
CA ARG A 569 6.30 -14.99 -7.23
C ARG A 569 6.10 -14.83 -5.73
N ILE A 570 6.94 -15.45 -4.88
CA ILE A 570 6.82 -15.39 -3.41
C ILE A 570 7.69 -14.27 -2.87
N HIS A 571 7.11 -13.32 -2.15
CA HIS A 571 7.86 -12.21 -1.56
C HIS A 571 7.67 -12.12 -0.04
N CYS A 572 8.77 -12.05 0.71
CA CYS A 572 8.73 -11.66 2.11
C CYS A 572 8.46 -10.15 2.25
N LEU A 573 7.57 -9.80 3.18
CA LEU A 573 7.21 -8.43 3.56
C LEU A 573 7.58 -8.20 5.02
N PRO A 574 8.81 -7.77 5.33
CA PRO A 574 9.15 -7.30 6.67
C PRO A 574 8.34 -6.04 6.99
N ALA A 575 7.35 -6.16 7.87
CA ALA A 575 6.46 -5.07 8.26
C ALA A 575 6.78 -4.52 9.68
N SER A 576 8.07 -4.36 10.00
CA SER A 576 8.47 -3.52 11.13
C SER A 576 8.51 -2.07 10.64
N LYS A 577 7.43 -1.30 10.89
CA LYS A 577 7.20 0.06 10.36
C LYS A 577 7.29 1.09 11.47
N ARG A 578 8.23 0.90 12.38
CA ARG A 578 8.30 1.67 13.63
C ARG A 578 9.52 2.56 13.70
N LYS A 579 10.60 2.17 13.03
CA LYS A 579 11.82 2.97 12.92
C LYS A 579 12.39 2.89 11.50
N PRO A 580 12.93 3.99 10.96
CA PRO A 580 13.55 4.02 9.63
C PRO A 580 14.55 2.88 9.35
N PHE A 581 15.31 2.48 10.36
CA PHE A 581 16.28 1.39 10.25
C PHE A 581 15.68 0.03 9.87
N ASP A 582 14.41 -0.21 10.16
CA ASP A 582 13.75 -1.47 9.81
C ASP A 582 13.77 -1.70 8.29
N THR A 583 13.57 -0.63 7.50
CA THR A 583 13.68 -0.65 6.04
C THR A 583 15.10 -1.01 5.63
N PHE A 584 16.08 -0.28 6.15
CA PHE A 584 17.49 -0.44 5.76
C PHE A 584 18.14 -1.74 6.25
N TRP A 585 17.65 -2.38 7.30
CA TRP A 585 18.22 -3.65 7.81
C TRP A 585 17.78 -4.90 7.04
N THR A 586 16.84 -4.77 6.12
CA THR A 586 16.26 -5.89 5.39
C THR A 586 16.17 -5.62 3.89
N LEU A 587 17.06 -4.79 3.34
CA LEU A 587 17.12 -4.61 1.89
C LEU A 587 17.59 -5.91 1.21
N ALA A 588 16.92 -6.27 0.13
CA ALA A 588 17.27 -7.38 -0.73
C ALA A 588 16.74 -7.15 -2.14
N SER A 589 17.57 -7.41 -3.14
CA SER A 589 17.20 -7.32 -4.56
C SER A 589 16.17 -8.36 -4.98
N ARG A 590 16.05 -9.47 -4.23
CA ARG A 590 15.27 -10.66 -4.60
C ARG A 590 14.27 -11.05 -3.51
N ASN A 591 13.05 -11.41 -3.94
CA ASN A 591 11.99 -12.00 -3.12
C ASN A 591 11.67 -11.22 -1.82
N LEU A 592 11.86 -9.90 -1.83
CA LEU A 592 11.55 -9.01 -0.71
C LEU A 592 10.90 -7.73 -1.23
N VAL A 593 9.81 -7.32 -0.56
CA VAL A 593 9.11 -6.07 -0.84
C VAL A 593 8.82 -5.40 0.50
N HIS A 594 9.26 -4.15 0.66
CA HIS A 594 8.90 -3.36 1.84
C HIS A 594 7.51 -2.78 1.68
N THR A 595 6.64 -2.91 2.67
CA THR A 595 5.37 -2.15 2.69
C THR A 595 5.43 -1.13 3.79
N GLU A 596 5.13 0.13 3.50
CA GLU A 596 5.41 1.21 4.45
C GLU A 596 4.21 2.12 4.67
N PHE A 597 4.03 2.56 5.92
CA PHE A 597 3.07 3.61 6.21
C PHE A 597 3.56 4.96 5.66
N PRO A 598 2.65 5.87 5.26
CA PRO A 598 3.06 7.12 4.62
C PRO A 598 3.97 8.03 5.46
N ASP A 599 3.86 7.99 6.79
CA ASP A 599 4.73 8.73 7.72
C ASP A 599 6.09 8.05 7.91
N HIS A 600 6.12 6.70 7.91
CA HIS A 600 7.37 5.94 7.92
C HIS A 600 8.21 6.23 6.68
N GLN A 601 7.58 6.38 5.52
CA GLN A 601 8.25 6.75 4.26
C GLN A 601 9.04 8.06 4.42
N GLU A 602 8.43 9.09 5.02
CA GLU A 602 9.10 10.37 5.26
C GLU A 602 10.23 10.23 6.30
N ASN A 603 10.08 9.37 7.31
CA ASN A 603 11.13 9.15 8.30
C ASN A 603 12.36 8.44 7.71
N VAL A 604 12.16 7.47 6.81
CA VAL A 604 13.25 6.83 6.05
C VAL A 604 13.93 7.83 5.12
N ARG A 605 13.14 8.64 4.39
CA ARG A 605 13.67 9.71 3.54
C ARG A 605 14.54 10.68 4.34
N LYS A 606 14.06 11.17 5.49
CA LYS A 606 14.82 12.06 6.39
C LYS A 606 16.10 11.43 6.91
N MET A 607 16.06 10.14 7.26
CA MET A 607 17.26 9.44 7.71
C MET A 607 18.33 9.40 6.61
N ALA A 608 17.93 9.24 5.35
CA ALA A 608 18.85 9.25 4.21
C ALA A 608 19.47 10.63 3.91
N GLU A 609 18.96 11.71 4.52
CA GLU A 609 19.53 13.06 4.41
C GLU A 609 20.71 13.30 5.37
N ASP A 610 20.95 12.40 6.34
CA ASP A 610 22.12 12.51 7.22
C ASP A 610 23.42 12.42 6.38
N PRO A 611 24.36 13.39 6.49
CA PRO A 611 25.61 13.35 5.73
C PRO A 611 26.47 12.09 5.96
N LYS A 612 26.24 11.35 7.05
CA LYS A 612 26.91 10.08 7.37
C LYS A 612 26.20 8.86 6.80
N PHE A 613 25.00 9.02 6.25
CA PHE A 613 24.24 7.93 5.66
C PHE A 613 24.88 7.50 4.32
N SER A 614 25.04 6.19 4.16
CA SER A 614 25.51 5.56 2.92
C SER A 614 24.59 4.39 2.61
N LEU A 615 23.85 4.46 1.49
CA LEU A 615 22.98 3.36 1.06
C LEU A 615 23.77 2.06 0.84
N LYS A 616 25.03 2.18 0.42
CA LYS A 616 25.94 1.05 0.18
C LYS A 616 26.16 0.20 1.43
N ASP A 617 26.08 0.79 2.62
CA ASP A 617 26.30 0.09 3.90
C ASP A 617 25.16 -0.89 4.21
N TYR A 618 24.04 -0.76 3.48
CA TYR A 618 22.83 -1.55 3.63
C TYR A 618 22.56 -2.48 2.43
N ASP A 619 23.50 -2.62 1.50
CA ASP A 619 23.34 -3.49 0.34
C ASP A 619 23.18 -4.96 0.76
N GLU A 620 22.10 -5.62 0.29
CA GLU A 620 21.74 -6.99 0.69
C GLU A 620 21.73 -7.21 2.22
N SER A 621 21.38 -6.17 3.00
CA SER A 621 21.42 -6.18 4.46
C SER A 621 20.54 -7.24 5.12
N ILE A 622 19.60 -7.84 4.38
CA ILE A 622 18.88 -9.05 4.80
C ILE A 622 19.84 -10.20 5.18
N ARG A 623 21.04 -10.24 4.59
CA ARG A 623 22.07 -11.27 4.84
C ARG A 623 22.96 -10.95 6.04
N HIS A 624 22.88 -9.73 6.58
CA HIS A 624 23.76 -9.32 7.68
C HIS A 624 23.38 -10.03 8.98
N ALA A 625 24.38 -10.26 9.84
CA ALA A 625 24.18 -10.75 11.19
C ALA A 625 24.14 -9.57 12.18
N PHE A 626 23.30 -9.70 13.20
CA PHE A 626 23.46 -8.88 14.40
C PHE A 626 24.47 -9.54 15.35
N PRO A 627 25.05 -8.78 16.30
CA PRO A 627 25.85 -9.34 17.39
C PRO A 627 25.15 -10.52 18.10
N SER A 628 25.90 -11.55 18.49
CA SER A 628 25.35 -12.81 19.00
C SER A 628 24.61 -12.66 20.34
N ASP A 629 25.07 -11.74 21.18
CA ASP A 629 24.47 -11.38 22.47
C ASP A 629 23.01 -10.92 22.33
N ILE A 630 22.64 -10.33 21.19
CA ILE A 630 21.26 -9.93 20.89
C ILE A 630 20.36 -11.16 20.78
N LEU A 631 20.77 -12.16 20.00
CA LEU A 631 20.00 -13.38 19.82
C LEU A 631 19.98 -14.23 21.10
N GLU A 632 21.13 -14.34 21.78
CA GLU A 632 21.24 -15.04 23.08
C GLU A 632 20.29 -14.43 24.12
N ARG A 633 20.22 -13.10 24.20
CA ARG A 633 19.30 -12.39 25.11
C ARG A 633 17.84 -12.63 24.76
N LEU A 634 17.47 -12.52 23.48
CA LEU A 634 16.10 -12.77 23.04
C LEU A 634 15.66 -14.22 23.28
N ASN A 635 16.57 -15.18 23.12
CA ASN A 635 16.29 -16.60 23.38
C ASN A 635 15.98 -16.93 24.85
N GLN A 636 16.23 -16.00 25.78
CA GLN A 636 15.77 -16.13 27.18
C GLN A 636 14.24 -15.96 27.29
N MET A 637 13.61 -15.31 26.31
CA MET A 637 12.17 -15.09 26.27
C MET A 637 11.45 -16.26 25.59
N GLU A 638 10.47 -16.86 26.27
CA GLU A 638 9.68 -17.96 25.70
C GLU A 638 8.96 -17.57 24.40
N ASP A 639 8.30 -16.41 24.39
CA ASP A 639 7.53 -15.97 23.22
C ASP A 639 8.41 -15.60 22.02
N PHE A 640 9.66 -15.19 22.25
CA PHE A 640 10.62 -15.01 21.15
C PHE A 640 11.03 -16.36 20.58
N ARG A 641 11.31 -17.36 21.43
CA ARG A 641 11.63 -18.72 20.95
C ARG A 641 10.49 -19.32 20.13
N LYS A 642 9.24 -19.14 20.56
CA LYS A 642 8.05 -19.51 19.77
C LYS A 642 7.99 -18.80 18.42
N ALA A 643 8.43 -17.54 18.37
CA ALA A 643 8.46 -16.76 17.14
C ALA A 643 9.62 -17.12 16.20
N TYR A 644 10.77 -17.53 16.75
CA TYR A 644 12.00 -17.67 16.00
C TYR A 644 12.32 -19.12 15.62
N ASP A 645 11.98 -20.09 16.48
CA ASP A 645 12.21 -21.51 16.23
C ASP A 645 11.18 -22.08 15.22
N ILE A 646 11.51 -23.22 14.58
CA ILE A 646 10.56 -23.98 13.75
C ILE A 646 9.86 -25.06 14.57
N ASN A 647 8.90 -25.76 13.98
CA ASN A 647 8.27 -26.94 14.57
C ASN A 647 8.80 -28.24 13.94
N SER A 648 8.43 -29.39 14.51
CA SER A 648 8.92 -30.71 14.06
C SER A 648 8.53 -31.06 12.62
N GLU A 649 7.32 -30.69 12.17
CA GLU A 649 6.85 -30.94 10.81
C GLU A 649 7.74 -30.19 9.79
N LEU A 650 8.04 -28.93 10.06
CA LEU A 650 8.94 -28.14 9.20
C LEU A 650 10.37 -28.70 9.18
N ALA A 651 10.87 -29.19 10.31
CA ALA A 651 12.21 -29.78 10.38
C ALA A 651 12.36 -31.01 9.47
N GLU A 652 11.33 -31.87 9.42
CA GLU A 652 11.29 -33.03 8.52
C GLU A 652 11.29 -32.58 7.05
N ILE A 653 10.47 -31.59 6.70
CA ILE A 653 10.38 -31.07 5.33
C ILE A 653 11.71 -30.43 4.91
N PHE A 654 12.31 -29.60 5.77
CA PHE A 654 13.58 -28.93 5.47
C PHE A 654 14.71 -29.93 5.30
N THR A 655 14.73 -30.99 6.11
CA THR A 655 15.67 -32.11 5.94
C THR A 655 15.49 -32.80 4.58
N ALA A 656 14.24 -33.04 4.16
CA ALA A 656 13.93 -33.66 2.87
C ALA A 656 14.32 -32.76 1.67
N VAL A 657 14.27 -31.45 1.83
CA VAL A 657 14.73 -30.45 0.84
C VAL A 657 16.26 -30.33 0.83
N GLY A 658 16.93 -30.76 1.91
CA GLY A 658 18.38 -30.71 2.07
C GLY A 658 18.88 -29.41 2.69
N ILE A 659 18.10 -28.77 3.57
CA ILE A 659 18.46 -27.58 4.34
C ILE A 659 19.00 -28.04 5.71
N PRO A 660 20.33 -28.07 5.93
CA PRO A 660 20.96 -28.77 7.05
C PRO A 660 21.01 -27.98 8.38
N GLU A 661 20.60 -26.72 8.37
CA GLU A 661 20.72 -25.84 9.54
C GLU A 661 19.76 -26.21 10.68
N ASP A 662 20.24 -26.08 11.93
CA ASP A 662 19.40 -26.19 13.12
C ASP A 662 18.70 -24.87 13.42
N PHE A 663 17.37 -24.87 13.30
CA PHE A 663 16.53 -23.72 13.56
C PHE A 663 15.80 -23.78 14.92
N GLY A 664 16.05 -24.81 15.74
CA GLY A 664 15.30 -25.06 16.97
C GLY A 664 13.89 -25.61 16.72
N LEU A 665 13.29 -26.28 17.72
CA LEU A 665 12.03 -27.04 17.56
C LEU A 665 10.86 -26.53 18.40
N ARG A 666 10.96 -25.32 18.98
CA ARG A 666 9.93 -24.74 19.86
C ARG A 666 8.99 -23.76 19.15
N GLY A 667 9.01 -23.75 17.83
CA GLY A 667 8.09 -22.96 17.02
C GLY A 667 6.65 -23.46 17.13
N LEU A 668 5.70 -22.57 16.86
CA LEU A 668 4.27 -22.86 16.92
C LEU A 668 3.83 -23.85 15.83
N LYS A 669 2.90 -24.75 16.17
CA LYS A 669 2.12 -25.52 15.19
C LYS A 669 0.89 -24.72 14.75
N PRO A 670 0.25 -25.06 13.62
CA PRO A 670 -0.98 -24.40 13.17
C PRO A 670 -2.11 -24.36 14.21
N SER A 671 -2.21 -25.39 15.06
CA SER A 671 -3.18 -25.44 16.16
C SER A 671 -2.95 -24.37 17.23
N ASP A 672 -1.72 -23.88 17.36
CA ASP A 672 -1.29 -23.00 18.45
C ASP A 672 -1.39 -21.51 18.07
N TRP A 673 -1.60 -21.21 16.78
CA TRP A 673 -1.69 -19.83 16.27
C TRP A 673 -2.77 -18.99 16.97
N PRO A 674 -4.00 -19.50 17.24
CA PRO A 674 -5.05 -18.71 17.89
C PRO A 674 -4.68 -18.25 19.31
N ASP A 675 -3.77 -18.97 19.97
CA ASP A 675 -3.38 -18.73 21.36
C ASP A 675 -2.12 -17.86 21.48
N PHE A 676 -1.48 -17.53 20.36
CA PHE A 676 -0.28 -16.69 20.38
C PHE A 676 -0.64 -15.23 20.64
N GLY A 677 -0.02 -14.61 21.66
CA GLY A 677 -0.37 -13.26 22.13
C GLY A 677 -0.44 -12.18 21.04
N PRO A 678 0.53 -12.08 20.10
CA PRO A 678 0.46 -11.14 18.98
C PRO A 678 -0.74 -11.36 18.05
N VAL A 679 -1.11 -12.63 17.80
CA VAL A 679 -2.25 -13.02 16.96
C VAL A 679 -3.55 -12.56 17.60
N GLN A 680 -3.76 -12.90 18.88
CA GLN A 680 -4.97 -12.52 19.62
C GLN A 680 -5.20 -11.01 19.63
N LYS A 681 -4.15 -10.25 19.99
CA LYS A 681 -4.22 -8.78 20.06
C LYS A 681 -4.56 -8.17 18.70
N THR A 682 -3.89 -8.61 17.64
CA THR A 682 -4.08 -8.02 16.31
C THR A 682 -5.41 -8.41 15.69
N LEU A 683 -5.84 -9.66 15.86
CA LEU A 683 -7.15 -10.11 15.38
C LEU A 683 -8.27 -9.33 16.06
N SER A 684 -8.18 -9.11 17.39
CA SER A 684 -9.15 -8.29 18.12
C SER A 684 -9.22 -6.85 17.58
N GLU A 685 -8.07 -6.21 17.33
CA GLU A 685 -8.01 -4.87 16.75
C GLU A 685 -8.65 -4.82 15.35
N PHE A 686 -8.36 -5.81 14.51
CA PHE A 686 -8.87 -5.85 13.14
C PHE A 686 -10.37 -6.10 13.07
N LYS A 687 -10.91 -6.98 13.92
CA LYS A 687 -12.36 -7.19 14.06
C LYS A 687 -13.07 -5.92 14.51
N ALA A 688 -12.59 -5.29 15.57
CA ALA A 688 -13.19 -4.05 16.09
C ALA A 688 -13.21 -2.93 15.04
N ALA A 689 -12.13 -2.79 14.27
CA ALA A 689 -12.07 -1.80 13.19
C ALA A 689 -13.00 -2.13 12.02
N TYR A 690 -13.08 -3.41 11.63
CA TYR A 690 -14.02 -3.84 10.60
C TYR A 690 -15.47 -3.58 11.01
N ASP A 691 -15.85 -3.92 12.24
CA ASP A 691 -17.21 -3.69 12.76
C ASP A 691 -17.55 -2.21 12.82
N THR A 692 -16.56 -1.35 13.10
CA THR A 692 -16.73 0.11 13.10
C THR A 692 -16.96 0.61 11.68
N PHE A 693 -16.09 0.20 10.73
CA PHE A 693 -16.21 0.57 9.33
C PHE A 693 -17.54 0.11 8.72
N GLN A 694 -17.96 -1.12 9.00
CA GLN A 694 -19.25 -1.65 8.57
C GLN A 694 -20.41 -0.76 9.02
N LYS A 695 -20.42 -0.37 10.29
CA LYS A 695 -21.46 0.53 10.84
C LYS A 695 -21.45 1.90 10.18
N GLU A 696 -20.27 2.47 9.94
CA GLU A 696 -20.12 3.75 9.24
C GLU A 696 -20.67 3.66 7.80
N MET A 697 -20.34 2.61 7.05
CA MET A 697 -20.82 2.45 5.67
C MET A 697 -22.34 2.23 5.62
N ILE A 698 -22.91 1.48 6.56
CA ILE A 698 -24.36 1.33 6.69
C ILE A 698 -25.03 2.70 6.94
N SER A 699 -24.47 3.56 7.80
CA SER A 699 -25.06 4.88 8.08
C SER A 699 -24.97 5.79 6.85
N LEU A 700 -23.82 5.80 6.17
CA LEU A 700 -23.61 6.61 4.96
C LEU A 700 -24.52 6.22 3.79
N SER A 701 -24.92 4.95 3.71
CA SER A 701 -25.69 4.38 2.60
C SER A 701 -27.10 4.97 2.49
N TRP A 702 -27.74 5.34 3.61
CA TRP A 702 -29.19 5.59 3.64
C TRP A 702 -29.62 6.88 4.37
N ASP A 703 -28.69 7.64 4.95
CA ASP A 703 -28.98 8.91 5.64
C ASP A 703 -29.47 10.06 4.73
N GLY A 704 -29.59 9.84 3.42
CA GLY A 704 -30.28 10.76 2.50
C GLY A 704 -31.80 10.59 2.41
N SER A 705 -32.37 9.54 3.01
CA SER A 705 -33.79 9.18 2.83
C SER A 705 -34.71 9.54 4.02
N ARG A 706 -34.16 10.05 5.13
CA ARG A 706 -34.93 10.34 6.35
C ARG A 706 -35.26 11.83 6.60
N SER A 707 -34.84 12.74 5.74
CA SER A 707 -35.22 14.17 5.83
C SER A 707 -36.52 14.54 5.08
N GLY A 708 -37.27 13.56 4.56
CA GLY A 708 -38.47 13.78 3.73
C GLY A 708 -39.82 13.37 4.35
N ARG A 709 -39.91 13.12 5.67
CA ARG A 709 -41.19 12.90 6.35
C ARG A 709 -41.20 13.56 7.72
N ASN A 710 -41.47 14.86 7.72
CA ASN A 710 -42.20 15.59 8.75
C ASN A 710 -42.36 17.03 8.26
N VAL A 711 -43.45 17.26 7.51
CA VAL A 711 -44.17 18.54 7.46
C VAL A 711 -45.62 18.20 7.72
#